data_AF-A0A1W0A5H4-F1
#
_entry.id   AF-A0A1W0A5H4-F1
#
_cell.length_a   1.000
_cell.length_b   1.000
_cell.length_c   1.000
_cell.angle_alpha   90.00
_cell.angle_beta   90.00
_cell.angle_gamma   90.00
#
_symmetry.space_group_name_H-M   'P 1'
#
loop_
_entity.id
_entity.type
_entity.pdbx_description
1 polymer ?
#
loop_
_entity_poly.entity_id
_entity_poly.type
_entity_poly.pdbx_seq_one_letter_code
_entity_poly.pdbx_strand_id
1 'polypeptide(L)'
;MESERTKEEGGRKRSLKVKSSVDGGEGNGPKAPANPMVKDELKIKEMLASKIARLQIGDESMDVEMDGIFSDGKFVEKSVQAWQESLESGEILRMETTVGELLSHLAALHKKVGELHAKYIITREEITTSQESCQKVITTKNKLEQLCRELQKQNKTIIAESRKMAEDEDAKRKQLSQQFQTTIDEVSVKMEQQGKDYVASLHENESLQNKLKAFLAQYEVREEHFSHQLQAKDLTIQLAEAKLKHQIELTKRESEKVELTLEKAQQIAAREVALQEQLSAYSEKFDTVQDTLSKSNTMFVTLRTEMDKMSKHIKRLEKDNAALKKKCDQYDSGAIEALQERVRSTEDARRQQGKINKLEALCRVLQEERKRLKESVTPTEPTEAPLEMTCAGPNALALVLSLMEEDRASEFTENESIKLSFWRSRLVKSKLKLKLQNIRVLDPSGTWCNCWNNNFELFGISHLRSPLNVHLDPLRPEGLRDFATATNQLSSQVIDPPTSIPFNKKNRAFATNTSMFSENDRSFFGCPSQKLFAQFHTRLAKDYNISSLVEKEKVCTISPIFDSTNKTPSSYKLQCESGQVIMAAKVVVAIGTQNIPRLPQWSIPYRNAHRVYHSSDLVAQGLRTVQRRYKATKPRVLIVGGGLTSVHLTKQSLQWGARHVTLLTRKKNLLVQPYDVPLEWLSPTLRDKMRADFFADMNPLTRLHKIKDARRGGSVTRAALNQMYSIANPNNFNHLGDATIQHLEQFDDHIRVKLSTGITLDIDEIILATGSDVNIKQEPLFKELLPHGVKTTEGLPLIDDDLRLIPSMNVFVMGGYAALRHGPTAGNLMGARAGANLLSELLVGDLTTIEQLETHHHMRFLCGKENMYELLQ
;
A
#
# COMPACT_ATOMS: atom_id res chain seq x y z
N MET A 1 -30.02 -52.24 0.09
CA MET A 1 -31.06 -52.43 -0.93
C MET A 1 -30.87 -51.38 -2.00
N GLU A 2 -30.72 -51.87 -3.22
CA GLU A 2 -30.98 -51.29 -4.55
C GLU A 2 -31.02 -49.78 -4.83
N SER A 3 -30.38 -49.47 -5.98
CA SER A 3 -30.73 -48.49 -7.03
C SER A 3 -30.45 -47.01 -6.75
N GLU A 4 -29.99 -46.18 -7.68
CA GLU A 4 -29.48 -46.30 -9.06
C GLU A 4 -28.86 -44.91 -9.41
N ARG A 5 -27.82 -44.89 -10.28
CA ARG A 5 -27.51 -43.83 -11.30
C ARG A 5 -27.33 -42.37 -10.81
N THR A 6 -26.30 -41.60 -11.14
CA THR A 6 -25.44 -41.49 -12.33
C THR A 6 -24.42 -40.38 -12.01
N LYS A 7 -23.15 -40.52 -12.40
CA LYS A 7 -22.32 -39.37 -12.77
C LYS A 7 -21.18 -39.80 -13.69
N GLU A 8 -21.16 -39.10 -14.82
CA GLU A 8 -20.27 -39.25 -15.96
C GLU A 8 -18.86 -38.78 -15.62
N GLU A 9 -17.86 -39.62 -15.90
CA GLU A 9 -16.49 -39.17 -16.19
C GLU A 9 -16.07 -39.74 -17.55
N GLY A 10 -16.13 -38.88 -18.58
CA GLY A 10 -15.62 -39.16 -19.91
C GLY A 10 -14.13 -38.87 -20.01
N GLY A 11 -13.29 -39.80 -19.54
CA GLY A 11 -11.84 -39.81 -19.83
C GLY A 11 -11.58 -40.33 -21.25
N ARG A 12 -11.22 -39.43 -22.18
CA ARG A 12 -10.82 -39.79 -23.55
C ARG A 12 -9.34 -40.18 -23.58
N LYS A 13 -9.06 -41.49 -23.55
CA LYS A 13 -7.79 -42.08 -23.99
C LYS A 13 -7.63 -41.89 -25.50
N ARG A 14 -6.47 -41.43 -25.96
CA ARG A 14 -5.98 -41.70 -27.32
C ARG A 14 -4.63 -42.39 -27.26
N SER A 15 -4.68 -43.62 -27.76
CA SER A 15 -3.61 -44.55 -28.10
C SER A 15 -2.69 -44.02 -29.20
N LEU A 16 -1.40 -44.35 -29.14
CA LEU A 16 -0.61 -44.67 -30.33
C LEU A 16 0.14 -45.99 -30.11
N LYS A 17 -0.07 -46.87 -31.08
CA LYS A 17 0.32 -48.28 -31.19
C LYS A 17 1.85 -48.44 -31.22
N VAL A 18 2.35 -49.34 -30.38
CA VAL A 18 3.57 -50.12 -30.65
C VAL A 18 3.13 -51.39 -31.36
N LYS A 19 3.70 -51.67 -32.54
CA LYS A 19 3.58 -52.94 -33.24
C LYS A 19 4.98 -53.57 -33.27
N SER A 20 5.07 -54.76 -32.70
CA SER A 20 6.17 -55.70 -32.83
C SER A 20 6.20 -56.35 -34.22
N SER A 21 7.38 -56.54 -34.77
CA SER A 21 7.67 -57.67 -35.67
C SER A 21 9.15 -58.02 -35.59
N VAL A 22 9.37 -59.32 -35.40
CA VAL A 22 10.64 -60.05 -35.31
C VAL A 22 11.11 -60.40 -36.72
N ASP A 23 12.42 -60.24 -36.97
CA ASP A 23 13.29 -61.04 -37.85
C ASP A 23 14.72 -60.51 -37.62
N GLY A 24 15.80 -61.27 -37.46
CA GLY A 24 16.14 -62.55 -38.08
C GLY A 24 17.15 -62.29 -39.21
N GLY A 25 18.43 -62.65 -39.03
CA GLY A 25 19.35 -62.92 -40.14
C GLY A 25 20.43 -61.88 -40.47
N GLU A 26 21.65 -62.20 -40.05
CA GLU A 26 22.95 -62.06 -40.74
C GLU A 26 23.17 -60.90 -41.75
N GLY A 27 23.88 -59.86 -41.30
CA GLY A 27 24.51 -58.85 -42.15
C GLY A 27 26.00 -59.15 -42.36
N ASN A 28 26.33 -59.55 -43.59
CA ASN A 28 27.67 -59.75 -44.16
C ASN A 28 28.72 -58.72 -43.69
N GLY A 29 29.78 -59.20 -43.04
CA GLY A 29 31.03 -58.44 -42.89
C GLY A 29 31.76 -58.29 -44.24
N PRO A 30 32.44 -57.16 -44.51
CA PRO A 30 33.21 -57.02 -45.74
C PRO A 30 34.45 -57.93 -45.69
N LYS A 31 34.55 -58.84 -46.67
CA LYS A 31 35.76 -59.61 -46.97
C LYS A 31 36.90 -58.68 -47.37
N ALA A 32 38.08 -58.93 -46.83
CA ALA A 32 39.35 -58.32 -47.25
C ALA A 32 39.58 -58.54 -48.76
N PRO A 33 40.03 -57.53 -49.52
CA PRO A 33 40.31 -57.70 -50.93
C PRO A 33 41.62 -58.47 -51.12
N ALA A 34 41.57 -59.52 -51.94
CA ALA A 34 42.74 -60.23 -52.41
C ALA A 34 43.57 -59.33 -53.33
N ASN A 35 44.88 -59.31 -53.09
CA ASN A 35 45.88 -58.45 -53.73
C ASN A 35 46.02 -58.79 -55.24
N PRO A 36 45.75 -57.88 -56.19
CA PRO A 36 45.78 -58.17 -57.64
C PRO A 36 47.18 -58.42 -58.22
N MET A 37 48.24 -58.08 -57.50
CA MET A 37 49.62 -58.09 -58.03
C MET A 37 50.19 -59.48 -58.38
N VAL A 38 49.65 -60.57 -57.83
CA VAL A 38 50.23 -61.92 -58.02
C VAL A 38 49.89 -62.51 -59.40
N LYS A 39 48.80 -62.09 -60.05
CA LYS A 39 48.39 -62.61 -61.37
C LYS A 39 49.16 -61.98 -62.54
N ASP A 40 49.58 -60.73 -62.41
CA ASP A 40 50.28 -60.02 -63.48
C ASP A 40 51.78 -60.41 -63.56
N GLU A 41 52.39 -60.77 -62.43
CA GLU A 41 53.80 -61.20 -62.38
C GLU A 41 54.03 -62.55 -63.10
N LEU A 42 53.05 -63.47 -63.04
CA LEU A 42 53.08 -64.77 -63.73
C LEU A 42 52.98 -64.61 -65.26
N LYS A 43 52.12 -63.70 -65.73
CA LYS A 43 51.91 -63.41 -67.16
C LYS A 43 53.14 -62.77 -67.82
N ILE A 44 53.85 -61.93 -67.07
CA ILE A 44 55.09 -61.30 -67.54
C ILE A 44 56.22 -62.33 -67.63
N LYS A 45 56.33 -63.26 -66.66
CA LYS A 45 57.32 -64.34 -66.70
C LYS A 45 57.10 -65.32 -67.87
N GLU A 46 55.85 -65.65 -68.20
CA GLU A 46 55.52 -66.48 -69.37
C GLU A 46 55.87 -65.79 -70.71
N MET A 47 55.58 -64.50 -70.86
CA MET A 47 55.95 -63.76 -72.08
C MET A 47 57.47 -63.63 -72.24
N LEU A 48 58.21 -63.44 -71.15
CA LEU A 48 59.67 -63.35 -71.19
C LEU A 48 60.29 -64.70 -71.61
N ALA A 49 59.80 -65.81 -71.04
CA ALA A 49 60.23 -67.16 -71.40
C ALA A 49 59.95 -67.50 -72.87
N SER A 50 58.78 -67.11 -73.38
CA SER A 50 58.41 -67.29 -74.80
C SER A 50 59.29 -66.48 -75.76
N LYS A 51 59.70 -65.26 -75.37
CA LYS A 51 60.57 -64.41 -76.18
C LYS A 51 62.02 -64.90 -76.20
N ILE A 52 62.53 -65.40 -75.07
CA ILE A 52 63.88 -65.99 -74.96
C ILE A 52 63.99 -67.25 -75.83
N ALA A 53 62.97 -68.11 -75.84
CA ALA A 53 62.93 -69.32 -76.68
C ALA A 53 62.96 -69.01 -78.19
N ARG A 54 62.41 -67.86 -78.63
CA ARG A 54 62.47 -67.43 -80.04
C ARG A 54 63.82 -66.84 -80.47
N LEU A 55 64.64 -66.38 -79.53
CA LEU A 55 65.96 -65.79 -79.83
C LEU A 55 67.10 -66.82 -79.81
N GLN A 56 66.86 -68.02 -79.25
CA GLN A 56 67.85 -69.11 -79.23
C GLN A 56 67.80 -70.01 -80.47
N ILE A 57 66.76 -69.90 -81.30
CA ILE A 57 66.69 -70.52 -82.62
C ILE A 57 67.34 -69.53 -83.58
N GLY A 58 68.65 -69.69 -83.83
CA GLY A 58 69.38 -68.93 -84.83
C GLY A 58 68.81 -69.18 -86.22
N ASP A 59 68.76 -68.13 -87.04
CA ASP A 59 68.32 -68.18 -88.42
C ASP A 59 69.42 -68.86 -89.27
N GLU A 60 69.22 -70.12 -89.66
CA GLU A 60 70.16 -70.95 -90.45
C GLU A 60 70.24 -70.55 -91.94
N SER A 61 69.84 -69.33 -92.33
CA SER A 61 69.69 -68.93 -93.73
C SER A 61 70.88 -68.18 -94.37
N MET A 62 72.06 -68.17 -93.73
CA MET A 62 73.22 -67.40 -94.19
C MET A 62 74.53 -68.18 -94.39
N ASP A 63 74.47 -69.48 -94.72
CA ASP A 63 75.66 -70.19 -95.20
C ASP A 63 75.83 -70.03 -96.71
N VAL A 64 76.95 -69.43 -97.12
CA VAL A 64 77.47 -69.50 -98.49
C VAL A 64 78.74 -70.34 -98.44
N GLU A 65 78.71 -71.50 -99.11
CA GLU A 65 79.89 -72.33 -99.37
C GLU A 65 80.94 -71.49 -100.11
N MET A 66 82.05 -71.19 -99.43
CA MET A 66 83.18 -70.41 -99.95
C MET A 66 84.23 -71.30 -100.66
N ASP A 67 83.96 -72.60 -100.79
CA ASP A 67 84.84 -73.54 -101.48
C ASP A 67 84.81 -73.28 -102.99
N GLY A 68 85.99 -73.03 -103.56
CA GLY A 68 86.20 -72.86 -105.00
C GLY A 68 86.81 -71.53 -105.43
N ILE A 69 86.84 -70.49 -104.59
CA ILE A 69 87.39 -69.17 -104.98
C ILE A 69 88.93 -69.14 -104.91
N PHE A 70 89.53 -69.96 -104.04
CA PHE A 70 91.00 -70.03 -103.89
C PHE A 70 91.67 -71.11 -104.76
N SER A 71 90.90 -71.91 -105.50
CA SER A 71 91.43 -72.94 -106.40
C SER A 71 91.72 -72.46 -107.83
N ASP A 72 91.26 -71.27 -108.22
CA ASP A 72 91.32 -70.79 -109.61
C ASP A 72 92.65 -70.12 -109.99
N GLY A 73 93.51 -69.79 -109.02
CA GLY A 73 94.88 -69.35 -109.31
C GLY A 73 95.66 -70.42 -110.08
N LYS A 74 95.45 -71.70 -109.72
CA LYS A 74 96.05 -72.84 -110.41
C LYS A 74 95.43 -73.10 -111.78
N PHE A 75 94.15 -72.77 -112.00
CA PHE A 75 93.52 -72.88 -113.31
C PHE A 75 94.12 -71.85 -114.27
N VAL A 76 94.26 -70.60 -113.85
CA VAL A 76 94.90 -69.55 -114.66
C VAL A 76 96.37 -69.87 -114.92
N GLU A 77 97.15 -70.27 -113.91
CA GLU A 77 98.56 -70.66 -114.09
C GLU A 77 98.72 -71.84 -115.05
N LYS A 78 97.89 -72.88 -114.92
CA LYS A 78 97.94 -74.05 -115.82
C LYS A 78 97.51 -73.70 -117.25
N SER A 79 96.47 -72.90 -117.43
CA SER A 79 96.01 -72.48 -118.75
C SER A 79 97.00 -71.54 -119.43
N VAL A 80 97.73 -70.70 -118.68
CA VAL A 80 98.84 -69.87 -119.18
C VAL A 80 100.03 -70.74 -119.61
N GLN A 81 100.42 -71.73 -118.80
CA GLN A 81 101.47 -72.69 -119.16
C GLN A 81 101.11 -73.51 -120.41
N ALA A 82 99.88 -74.04 -120.48
CA ALA A 82 99.39 -74.79 -121.64
C ALA A 82 99.31 -73.93 -122.91
N TRP A 83 98.99 -72.64 -122.78
CA TRP A 83 99.01 -71.68 -123.89
C TRP A 83 100.45 -71.38 -124.35
N GLN A 84 101.41 -71.25 -123.43
CA GLN A 84 102.84 -71.07 -123.75
C GLN A 84 103.46 -72.30 -124.45
N GLU A 85 103.17 -73.51 -123.99
CA GLU A 85 103.62 -74.75 -124.65
C GLU A 85 103.00 -74.90 -126.07
N SER A 86 101.75 -74.47 -126.25
CA SER A 86 101.08 -74.49 -127.56
C SER A 86 101.62 -73.42 -128.52
N LEU A 87 102.10 -72.29 -128.00
CA LEU A 87 102.76 -71.21 -128.75
C LEU A 87 104.13 -71.65 -129.30
N GLU A 88 104.92 -72.39 -128.52
CA GLU A 88 106.24 -72.89 -128.93
C GLU A 88 106.15 -74.05 -129.95
N SER A 89 105.04 -74.80 -129.95
CA SER A 89 104.79 -75.93 -130.85
C SER A 89 104.02 -75.59 -132.13
N GLY A 90 103.49 -74.36 -132.25
CA GLY A 90 102.78 -73.89 -133.45
C GLY A 90 101.33 -74.38 -133.59
N GLU A 91 100.71 -74.91 -132.52
CA GLU A 91 99.34 -75.44 -132.52
C GLU A 91 98.27 -74.36 -132.21
N ILE A 92 97.93 -73.54 -133.21
CA ILE A 92 97.02 -72.38 -133.08
C ILE A 92 95.61 -72.75 -132.52
N LEU A 93 95.04 -73.89 -132.90
CA LEU A 93 93.68 -74.29 -132.48
C LEU A 93 93.59 -74.54 -130.95
N ARG A 94 94.68 -75.03 -130.36
CA ARG A 94 94.77 -75.30 -128.91
C ARG A 94 94.84 -74.00 -128.10
N MET A 95 95.47 -72.97 -128.66
CA MET A 95 95.53 -71.64 -128.08
C MET A 95 94.16 -70.96 -128.06
N GLU A 96 93.35 -71.07 -129.12
CA GLU A 96 92.00 -70.50 -129.16
C GLU A 96 91.08 -71.16 -128.11
N THR A 97 91.20 -72.48 -127.94
CA THR A 97 90.40 -73.24 -126.97
C THR A 97 90.72 -72.81 -125.53
N THR A 98 92.00 -72.67 -125.19
CA THR A 98 92.43 -72.23 -123.85
C THR A 98 92.03 -70.78 -123.53
N VAL A 99 92.05 -69.88 -124.51
CA VAL A 99 91.52 -68.50 -124.35
C VAL A 99 90.00 -68.50 -124.17
N GLY A 100 89.27 -69.35 -124.89
CA GLY A 100 87.82 -69.51 -124.74
C GLY A 100 87.41 -70.00 -123.35
N GLU A 101 88.16 -70.96 -122.80
CA GLU A 101 87.95 -71.45 -121.42
C GLU A 101 88.21 -70.36 -120.38
N LEU A 102 89.28 -69.56 -120.54
CA LEU A 102 89.58 -68.43 -119.65
C LEU A 102 88.51 -67.34 -119.69
N LEU A 103 87.97 -67.01 -120.87
CA LEU A 103 86.90 -66.01 -121.01
C LEU A 103 85.58 -66.47 -120.37
N SER A 104 85.23 -67.76 -120.52
CA SER A 104 84.06 -68.35 -119.86
C SER A 104 84.21 -68.30 -118.33
N HIS A 105 85.41 -68.59 -117.83
CA HIS A 105 85.74 -68.52 -116.41
C HIS A 105 85.66 -67.08 -115.86
N LEU A 106 86.16 -66.09 -116.61
CA LEU A 106 86.05 -64.67 -116.28
C LEU A 106 84.59 -64.20 -116.20
N ALA A 107 83.74 -64.64 -117.12
CA ALA A 107 82.31 -64.33 -117.10
C ALA A 107 81.59 -64.93 -115.86
N ALA A 108 81.95 -66.16 -115.46
CA ALA A 108 81.43 -66.80 -114.26
C ALA A 108 81.84 -66.07 -112.97
N LEU A 109 83.11 -65.65 -112.86
CA LEU A 109 83.61 -64.83 -111.76
C LEU A 109 82.91 -63.47 -111.68
N HIS A 110 82.73 -62.79 -112.81
CA HIS A 110 82.02 -61.50 -112.86
C HIS A 110 80.58 -61.62 -112.35
N LYS A 111 79.86 -62.68 -112.74
CA LYS A 111 78.51 -62.95 -112.24
C LYS A 111 78.49 -63.17 -110.73
N LYS A 112 79.44 -63.96 -110.20
CA LYS A 112 79.54 -64.28 -108.76
C LYS A 112 79.90 -63.05 -107.91
N VAL A 113 80.75 -62.16 -108.43
CA VAL A 113 81.06 -60.86 -107.79
C VAL A 113 79.82 -59.96 -107.75
N GLY A 114 79.01 -59.94 -108.82
CA GLY A 114 77.73 -59.22 -108.83
C GLY A 114 76.74 -59.72 -107.77
N GLU A 115 76.64 -61.04 -107.60
CA GLU A 115 75.79 -61.66 -106.57
C GLU A 115 76.27 -61.34 -105.14
N LEU A 116 77.59 -61.37 -104.89
CA LEU A 116 78.17 -60.98 -103.60
C LEU A 116 77.97 -59.49 -103.30
N HIS A 117 78.10 -58.62 -104.30
CA HIS A 117 77.89 -57.19 -104.13
C HIS A 117 76.43 -56.87 -103.78
N ALA A 118 75.46 -57.53 -104.42
CA ALA A 118 74.05 -57.39 -104.09
C ALA A 118 73.74 -57.83 -102.65
N LYS A 119 74.31 -58.96 -102.20
CA LYS A 119 74.16 -59.43 -100.81
C LYS A 119 74.78 -58.46 -99.80
N TYR A 120 75.96 -57.91 -100.09
CA TYR A 120 76.62 -56.91 -99.23
C TYR A 120 75.76 -55.66 -99.01
N ILE A 121 75.07 -55.18 -100.05
CA ILE A 121 74.17 -54.02 -99.93
C ILE A 121 72.99 -54.33 -99.01
N ILE A 122 72.34 -55.49 -99.19
CA ILE A 122 71.20 -55.92 -98.35
C ILE A 122 71.61 -56.04 -96.88
N THR A 123 72.72 -56.72 -96.58
CA THR A 123 73.20 -56.89 -95.20
C THR A 123 73.59 -55.56 -94.57
N ARG A 124 74.14 -54.61 -95.35
CA ARG A 124 74.46 -53.26 -94.86
C ARG A 124 73.21 -52.47 -94.49
N GLU A 125 72.14 -52.57 -95.28
CA GLU A 125 70.86 -51.93 -94.99
C GLU A 125 70.19 -52.54 -93.74
N GLU A 126 70.25 -53.86 -93.57
CA GLU A 126 69.78 -54.57 -92.38
C GLU A 126 70.55 -54.15 -91.11
N ILE A 127 71.86 -53.98 -91.20
CA ILE A 127 72.67 -53.47 -90.08
C ILE A 127 72.24 -52.05 -89.70
N THR A 128 72.04 -51.15 -90.68
CA THR A 128 71.62 -49.78 -90.40
C THR A 128 70.22 -49.70 -89.79
N THR A 129 69.27 -50.47 -90.31
CA THR A 129 67.90 -50.52 -89.77
C THR A 129 67.87 -51.14 -88.36
N SER A 130 68.70 -52.15 -88.09
CA SER A 130 68.86 -52.74 -86.76
C SER A 130 69.50 -51.76 -85.77
N GLN A 131 70.49 -50.96 -86.19
CA GLN A 131 71.07 -49.89 -85.37
C GLN A 131 70.06 -48.80 -85.00
N GLU A 132 69.23 -48.34 -85.95
CA GLU A 132 68.16 -47.37 -85.67
C GLU A 132 67.11 -47.92 -84.70
N SER A 133 66.74 -49.19 -84.83
CA SER A 133 65.84 -49.88 -83.90
C SER A 133 66.44 -49.93 -82.50
N CYS A 134 67.73 -50.28 -82.37
CA CYS A 134 68.44 -50.29 -81.08
C CYS A 134 68.45 -48.89 -80.42
N GLN A 135 68.72 -47.84 -81.20
CA GLN A 135 68.73 -46.47 -80.68
C GLN A 135 67.35 -46.03 -80.16
N LYS A 136 66.27 -46.41 -80.87
CA LYS A 136 64.89 -46.17 -80.39
C LYS A 136 64.63 -46.90 -79.07
N VAL A 137 65.04 -48.16 -78.95
CA VAL A 137 64.90 -48.94 -77.70
C VAL A 137 65.68 -48.32 -76.53
N ILE A 138 66.87 -47.76 -76.78
CA ILE A 138 67.66 -47.06 -75.75
C ILE A 138 66.93 -45.80 -75.27
N THR A 139 66.37 -45.00 -76.18
CA THR A 139 65.63 -43.79 -75.78
C THR A 139 64.36 -44.09 -75.01
N THR A 140 63.62 -45.15 -75.36
CA THR A 140 62.42 -45.57 -74.61
C THR A 140 62.79 -46.16 -73.26
N LYS A 141 63.90 -46.92 -73.17
CA LYS A 141 64.47 -47.39 -71.88
C LYS A 141 64.78 -46.21 -70.96
N ASN A 142 65.48 -45.19 -71.42
CA ASN A 142 65.83 -44.03 -70.59
C ASN A 142 64.58 -43.28 -70.09
N LYS A 143 63.55 -43.13 -70.93
CA LYS A 143 62.26 -42.55 -70.52
C LYS A 143 61.54 -43.39 -69.46
N LEU A 144 61.54 -44.72 -69.62
CA LEU A 144 60.97 -45.65 -68.64
C LEU A 144 61.73 -45.61 -67.31
N GLU A 145 63.05 -45.55 -67.33
CA GLU A 145 63.86 -45.42 -66.10
C GLU A 145 63.57 -44.12 -65.36
N GLN A 146 63.39 -43.01 -66.08
CA GLN A 146 63.02 -41.72 -65.49
C GLN A 146 61.62 -41.77 -64.87
N LEU A 147 60.64 -42.33 -65.58
CA LEU A 147 59.29 -42.55 -65.06
C LEU A 147 59.28 -43.45 -63.83
N CYS A 148 60.05 -44.53 -63.82
CA CYS A 148 60.19 -45.42 -62.67
C CYS A 148 60.76 -44.72 -61.44
N ARG A 149 61.76 -43.83 -61.61
CA ARG A 149 62.31 -43.03 -60.50
C ARG A 149 61.29 -42.04 -59.95
N GLU A 150 60.53 -41.37 -60.82
CA GLU A 150 59.49 -40.43 -60.39
C GLU A 150 58.33 -41.16 -59.70
N LEU A 151 57.90 -42.32 -60.23
CA LEU A 151 56.92 -43.19 -59.58
C LEU A 151 57.39 -43.66 -58.20
N GLN A 152 58.66 -44.06 -58.05
CA GLN A 152 59.22 -44.42 -56.75
C GLN A 152 59.23 -43.26 -55.76
N LYS A 153 59.50 -42.03 -56.23
CA LYS A 153 59.47 -40.82 -55.41
C LYS A 153 58.05 -40.46 -54.97
N GLN A 154 57.08 -40.52 -55.88
CA GLN A 154 55.67 -40.30 -55.55
C GLN A 154 55.14 -41.37 -54.59
N ASN A 155 55.46 -42.65 -54.80
CA ASN A 155 55.08 -43.71 -53.87
C ASN A 155 55.63 -43.49 -52.46
N LYS A 156 56.91 -43.09 -52.32
CA LYS A 156 57.48 -42.75 -51.02
C LYS A 156 56.75 -41.59 -50.33
N THR A 157 56.35 -40.59 -51.12
CA THR A 157 55.61 -39.42 -50.61
C THR A 157 54.20 -39.82 -50.17
N ILE A 158 53.48 -40.59 -50.97
CA ILE A 158 52.15 -41.11 -50.64
C ILE A 158 52.19 -41.98 -49.38
N ILE A 159 53.19 -42.85 -49.24
CA ILE A 159 53.37 -43.67 -48.04
C ILE A 159 53.59 -42.80 -46.79
N ALA A 160 54.42 -41.75 -46.89
CA ALA A 160 54.65 -40.83 -45.78
C ALA A 160 53.38 -40.04 -45.39
N GLU A 161 52.62 -39.55 -46.38
CA GLU A 161 51.35 -38.85 -46.14
C GLU A 161 50.27 -39.77 -45.59
N SER A 162 50.17 -41.01 -46.08
CA SER A 162 49.22 -42.01 -45.59
C SER A 162 49.53 -42.39 -44.15
N ARG A 163 50.81 -42.51 -43.80
CA ARG A 163 51.24 -42.77 -42.42
C ARG A 163 50.89 -41.61 -41.49
N LYS A 164 51.14 -40.37 -41.91
CA LYS A 164 50.78 -39.18 -41.14
C LYS A 164 49.27 -39.06 -40.95
N MET A 165 48.48 -39.29 -42.00
CA MET A 165 47.02 -39.29 -41.90
C MET A 165 46.50 -40.37 -40.95
N ALA A 166 47.10 -41.57 -40.96
CA ALA A 166 46.74 -42.64 -40.04
C ALA A 166 47.05 -42.26 -38.57
N GLU A 167 48.21 -41.64 -38.31
CA GLU A 167 48.58 -41.16 -36.98
C GLU A 167 47.65 -40.04 -36.48
N ASP A 168 47.30 -39.09 -37.36
CA ASP A 168 46.34 -38.01 -37.04
C ASP A 168 44.92 -38.54 -36.81
N GLU A 169 44.48 -39.56 -37.56
CA GLU A 169 43.17 -40.21 -37.36
C GLU A 169 43.13 -41.00 -36.05
N ASP A 170 44.18 -41.74 -35.71
CA ASP A 170 44.29 -42.46 -34.44
C ASP A 170 44.33 -41.51 -33.24
N ALA A 171 45.02 -40.36 -33.37
CA ALA A 171 45.01 -39.32 -32.34
C ALA A 171 43.60 -38.75 -32.11
N LYS A 172 42.86 -38.47 -33.18
CA LYS A 172 41.45 -38.02 -33.10
C LYS A 172 40.54 -39.09 -32.49
N ARG A 173 40.71 -40.36 -32.87
CA ARG A 173 39.95 -41.48 -32.29
C ARG A 173 40.18 -41.61 -30.78
N LYS A 174 41.44 -41.49 -30.33
CA LYS A 174 41.77 -41.49 -28.90
C LYS A 174 41.17 -40.30 -28.16
N GLN A 175 41.25 -39.10 -28.73
CA GLN A 175 40.67 -37.89 -28.14
C GLN A 175 39.14 -37.99 -28.01
N LEU A 176 38.45 -38.45 -29.06
CA LEU A 176 37.00 -38.67 -29.04
C LEU A 176 36.61 -39.74 -28.01
N SER A 177 37.33 -40.86 -27.96
CA SER A 177 37.07 -41.91 -26.97
C SER A 177 37.25 -41.39 -25.54
N GLN A 178 38.24 -40.54 -25.29
CA GLN A 178 38.47 -39.94 -23.99
C GLN A 178 37.35 -38.96 -23.61
N GLN A 179 36.91 -38.11 -24.55
CA GLN A 179 35.77 -37.22 -24.35
C GLN A 179 34.47 -37.98 -24.05
N PHE A 180 34.22 -39.08 -24.77
CA PHE A 180 33.06 -39.94 -24.50
C PHE A 180 33.14 -40.54 -23.09
N GLN A 181 34.30 -41.04 -22.67
CA GLN A 181 34.46 -41.60 -21.33
C GLN A 181 34.23 -40.54 -20.24
N THR A 182 34.83 -39.35 -20.37
CA THR A 182 34.61 -38.25 -19.42
C THR A 182 33.14 -37.85 -19.34
N THR A 183 32.44 -37.79 -20.48
CA THR A 183 31.01 -37.46 -20.50
C THR A 183 30.16 -38.53 -19.82
N ILE A 184 30.49 -39.82 -20.00
CA ILE A 184 29.81 -40.94 -19.33
C ILE A 184 30.02 -40.87 -17.82
N ASP A 185 31.24 -40.57 -17.37
CA ASP A 185 31.55 -40.44 -15.95
C ASP A 185 30.79 -39.25 -15.33
N GLU A 186 30.74 -38.10 -16.00
CA GLU A 186 29.99 -36.92 -15.56
C GLU A 186 28.47 -37.17 -15.47
N VAL A 187 27.90 -37.88 -16.46
CA VAL A 187 26.48 -38.26 -16.46
C VAL A 187 26.20 -39.24 -15.32
N SER A 188 27.11 -40.18 -15.07
CA SER A 188 26.97 -41.16 -13.98
C SER A 188 26.96 -40.48 -12.60
N VAL A 189 27.87 -39.51 -12.37
CA VAL A 189 27.90 -38.70 -11.14
C VAL A 189 26.61 -37.88 -10.98
N LYS A 190 26.12 -37.27 -12.06
CA LYS A 190 24.85 -36.50 -12.02
C LYS A 190 23.64 -37.38 -11.72
N MET A 191 23.58 -38.59 -12.28
CA MET A 191 22.48 -39.53 -11.98
C MET A 191 22.51 -39.98 -10.52
N GLU A 192 23.70 -40.25 -9.96
CA GLU A 192 23.83 -40.63 -8.55
C GLU A 192 23.45 -39.47 -7.61
N GLN A 193 23.83 -38.24 -7.95
CA GLN A 193 23.42 -37.04 -7.20
C GLN A 193 21.90 -36.82 -7.25
N GLN A 194 21.29 -36.94 -8.43
CA GLN A 194 19.83 -36.86 -8.56
C GLN A 194 19.11 -37.95 -7.76
N GLY A 195 19.68 -39.16 -7.68
CA GLY A 195 19.16 -40.22 -6.83
C GLY A 195 19.18 -39.85 -5.34
N LYS A 196 20.29 -39.28 -4.86
CA LYS A 196 20.42 -38.79 -3.47
C LYS A 196 19.46 -37.65 -3.17
N ASP A 197 19.32 -36.69 -4.08
CA ASP A 197 18.41 -35.55 -3.91
C ASP A 197 16.93 -36.00 -3.91
N TYR A 198 16.58 -36.99 -4.75
CA TYR A 198 15.24 -37.57 -4.77
C TYR A 198 14.89 -38.26 -3.45
N VAL A 199 15.82 -39.04 -2.88
CA VAL A 199 15.63 -39.70 -1.58
C VAL A 199 15.51 -38.67 -0.46
N ALA A 200 16.32 -37.61 -0.47
CA ALA A 200 16.22 -36.53 0.50
C ALA A 200 14.87 -35.80 0.42
N SER A 201 14.38 -35.54 -0.79
CA SER A 201 13.08 -34.89 -1.00
C SER A 201 11.90 -35.76 -0.56
N LEU A 202 11.99 -37.09 -0.73
CA LEU A 202 10.99 -38.02 -0.17
C LEU A 202 10.97 -37.98 1.37
N HIS A 203 12.13 -37.94 2.02
CA HIS A 203 12.21 -37.86 3.48
C HIS A 203 11.66 -36.53 4.02
N GLU A 204 11.91 -35.42 3.33
CA GLU A 204 11.34 -34.11 3.68
C GLU A 204 9.82 -34.11 3.53
N ASN A 205 9.28 -34.69 2.45
CA ASN A 205 7.84 -34.81 2.24
C ASN A 205 7.16 -35.66 3.32
N GLU A 206 7.78 -36.76 3.75
CA GLU A 206 7.28 -37.59 4.86
C GLU A 206 7.29 -36.81 6.19
N SER A 207 8.36 -36.05 6.47
CA SER A 207 8.44 -35.16 7.64
C SER A 207 7.35 -34.09 7.64
N LEU A 208 7.09 -33.47 6.48
CA LEU A 208 6.04 -32.48 6.31
C LEU A 208 4.65 -33.09 6.51
N GLN A 209 4.40 -34.29 5.98
CA GLN A 209 3.14 -34.99 6.16
C GLN A 209 2.87 -35.30 7.65
N ASN A 210 3.90 -35.71 8.39
CA ASN A 210 3.80 -35.97 9.83
C ASN A 210 3.55 -34.69 10.63
N LYS A 211 4.22 -33.58 10.28
CA LYS A 211 3.93 -32.26 10.88
C LYS A 211 2.51 -31.80 10.59
N LEU A 212 2.00 -32.02 9.39
CA LEU A 212 0.63 -31.65 9.01
C LEU A 212 -0.40 -32.45 9.83
N LYS A 213 -0.18 -33.76 10.01
CA LYS A 213 -1.02 -34.61 10.87
C LYS A 213 -1.02 -34.14 12.32
N ALA A 214 0.14 -33.80 12.88
CA ALA A 214 0.25 -33.28 14.24
C ALA A 214 -0.48 -31.93 14.39
N PHE A 215 -0.38 -31.05 13.39
CA PHE A 215 -1.10 -29.78 13.38
C PHE A 215 -2.62 -29.97 13.32
N LEU A 216 -3.11 -30.91 12.51
CA LEU A 216 -4.54 -31.23 12.44
C LEU A 216 -5.08 -31.73 13.78
N ALA A 217 -4.38 -32.67 14.43
CA ALA A 217 -4.79 -33.19 15.73
C ALA A 217 -4.81 -32.09 16.81
N GLN A 218 -3.85 -31.16 16.81
CA GLN A 218 -3.89 -30.00 17.70
C GLN A 218 -5.04 -29.05 17.40
N TYR A 219 -5.43 -28.93 16.13
CA TYR A 219 -6.54 -28.08 15.70
C TYR A 219 -7.88 -28.65 16.16
N GLU A 220 -8.09 -29.96 16.02
CA GLU A 220 -9.30 -30.65 16.49
C GLU A 220 -9.51 -30.46 17.99
N VAL A 221 -8.46 -30.69 18.80
CA VAL A 221 -8.53 -30.47 20.27
C VAL A 221 -8.84 -29.01 20.60
N ARG A 222 -8.30 -28.06 19.83
CA ARG A 222 -8.55 -26.64 20.03
C ARG A 222 -9.99 -26.26 19.65
N GLU A 223 -10.54 -26.84 18.60
CA GLU A 223 -11.92 -26.63 18.17
C GLU A 223 -12.91 -27.16 19.22
N GLU A 224 -12.65 -28.35 19.78
CA GLU A 224 -13.43 -28.89 20.90
C GLU A 224 -13.38 -27.98 22.14
N HIS A 225 -12.19 -27.48 22.50
CA HIS A 225 -12.04 -26.54 23.62
C HIS A 225 -12.86 -25.26 23.40
N PHE A 226 -12.83 -24.69 22.19
CA PHE A 226 -13.63 -23.51 21.86
C PHE A 226 -15.13 -23.78 21.85
N SER A 227 -15.56 -24.96 21.39
CA SER A 227 -16.96 -25.37 21.43
C SER A 227 -17.48 -25.43 22.88
N HIS A 228 -16.71 -26.03 23.79
CA HIS A 228 -17.07 -26.05 25.22
C HIS A 228 -17.08 -24.64 25.83
N GLN A 229 -16.12 -23.79 25.48
CA GLN A 229 -16.08 -22.43 25.97
C GLN A 229 -17.28 -21.60 25.48
N LEU A 230 -17.71 -21.81 24.24
CA LEU A 230 -18.89 -21.17 23.68
C LEU A 230 -20.16 -21.59 24.43
N GLN A 231 -20.34 -22.89 24.67
CA GLN A 231 -21.48 -23.39 25.45
C GLN A 231 -21.52 -22.81 26.88
N ALA A 232 -20.36 -22.68 27.53
CA ALA A 232 -20.28 -22.04 28.85
C ALA A 232 -20.66 -20.56 28.81
N LYS A 233 -20.29 -19.84 27.75
CA LYS A 233 -20.68 -18.43 27.56
C LYS A 233 -22.17 -18.28 27.26
N ASP A 234 -22.75 -19.15 26.45
CA ASP A 234 -24.20 -19.16 26.19
C ASP A 234 -25.00 -19.38 27.48
N LEU A 235 -24.58 -20.32 28.33
CA LEU A 235 -25.20 -20.52 29.65
C LEU A 235 -25.05 -19.28 30.55
N THR A 236 -23.92 -18.59 30.48
CA THR A 236 -23.70 -17.34 31.24
C THR A 236 -24.63 -16.23 30.76
N ILE A 237 -24.83 -16.11 29.44
CA ILE A 237 -25.76 -15.14 28.85
C ILE A 237 -27.19 -15.46 29.27
N GLN A 238 -27.63 -16.71 29.16
CA GLN A 238 -28.97 -17.14 29.59
C GLN A 238 -29.22 -16.84 31.07
N LEU A 239 -28.22 -17.06 31.94
CA LEU A 239 -28.30 -16.72 33.35
C LEU A 239 -28.40 -15.20 33.57
N ALA A 240 -27.64 -14.40 32.83
CA ALA A 240 -27.70 -12.95 32.90
C ALA A 240 -29.05 -12.39 32.41
N GLU A 241 -29.59 -12.94 31.31
CA GLU A 241 -30.92 -12.60 30.79
C GLU A 241 -32.04 -12.94 31.79
N ALA A 242 -31.95 -14.10 32.45
CA ALA A 242 -32.89 -14.49 33.49
C ALA A 242 -32.84 -13.54 34.70
N LYS A 243 -31.64 -13.15 35.13
CA LYS A 243 -31.46 -12.16 36.20
C LYS A 243 -32.02 -10.79 35.81
N LEU A 244 -31.78 -10.34 34.57
CA LEU A 244 -32.30 -9.08 34.06
C LEU A 244 -33.83 -9.08 34.04
N LYS A 245 -34.46 -10.15 33.53
CA LYS A 245 -35.93 -10.30 33.56
C LYS A 245 -36.48 -10.24 34.97
N HIS A 246 -35.85 -10.91 35.92
CA HIS A 246 -36.25 -10.87 37.32
C HIS A 246 -36.16 -9.45 37.91
N GLN A 247 -35.08 -8.73 37.61
CA GLN A 247 -34.91 -7.35 38.06
C GLN A 247 -35.97 -6.41 37.47
N ILE A 248 -36.27 -6.54 36.17
CA ILE A 248 -37.33 -5.76 35.51
C ILE A 248 -38.68 -5.98 36.20
N GLU A 249 -39.01 -7.22 36.56
CA GLU A 249 -40.27 -7.53 37.22
C GLU A 249 -40.35 -6.98 38.65
N LEU A 250 -39.23 -6.98 39.38
CA LEU A 250 -39.12 -6.32 40.70
C LEU A 250 -39.31 -4.81 40.59
N THR A 251 -38.60 -4.16 39.67
CA THR A 251 -38.73 -2.71 39.42
C THR A 251 -40.15 -2.35 39.02
N LYS A 252 -40.81 -3.19 38.21
CA LYS A 252 -42.23 -2.99 37.85
C LYS A 252 -43.13 -3.00 39.08
N ARG A 253 -42.99 -3.99 39.97
CA ARG A 253 -43.77 -4.03 41.23
C ARG A 253 -43.50 -2.85 42.14
N GLU A 254 -42.27 -2.34 42.18
CA GLU A 254 -41.93 -1.14 42.94
C GLU A 254 -42.54 0.11 42.32
N SER A 255 -42.51 0.25 41.00
CA SER A 255 -43.14 1.37 40.29
C SER A 255 -44.66 1.43 40.51
N GLU A 256 -45.35 0.29 40.47
CA GLU A 256 -46.79 0.20 40.76
C GLU A 256 -47.12 0.62 42.21
N LYS A 257 -46.24 0.31 43.17
CA LYS A 257 -46.39 0.77 44.56
C LYS A 257 -46.22 2.27 44.68
N VAL A 258 -45.22 2.84 44.01
CA VAL A 258 -44.95 4.29 44.01
C VAL A 258 -46.11 5.06 43.40
N GLU A 259 -46.67 4.57 42.30
CA GLU A 259 -47.84 5.16 41.66
C GLU A 259 -49.05 5.18 42.61
N LEU A 260 -49.34 4.05 43.27
CA LEU A 260 -50.40 3.96 44.27
C LEU A 260 -50.18 4.90 45.47
N THR A 261 -48.93 5.05 45.95
CA THR A 261 -48.64 5.96 47.06
C THR A 261 -48.75 7.42 46.65
N LEU A 262 -48.38 7.75 45.41
CA LEU A 262 -48.51 9.09 44.86
C LEU A 262 -49.99 9.49 44.72
N GLU A 263 -50.85 8.60 44.20
CA GLU A 263 -52.29 8.85 44.13
C GLU A 263 -52.89 9.10 45.52
N LYS A 264 -52.50 8.29 46.52
CA LYS A 264 -52.94 8.50 47.91
C LYS A 264 -52.48 9.84 48.48
N ALA A 265 -51.23 10.24 48.20
CA ALA A 265 -50.70 11.53 48.65
C ALA A 265 -51.46 12.70 48.00
N GLN A 266 -51.76 12.62 46.70
CA GLN A 266 -52.57 13.62 46.00
C GLN A 266 -53.99 13.72 46.58
N GLN A 267 -54.62 12.60 46.90
CA GLN A 267 -55.94 12.59 47.55
C GLN A 267 -55.92 13.23 48.94
N ILE A 268 -54.87 12.98 49.73
CA ILE A 268 -54.71 13.62 51.05
C ILE A 268 -54.50 15.12 50.90
N ALA A 269 -53.63 15.55 49.98
CA ALA A 269 -53.39 16.97 49.72
C ALA A 269 -54.67 17.70 49.27
N ALA A 270 -55.47 17.09 48.38
CA ALA A 270 -56.75 17.65 47.97
C ALA A 270 -57.75 17.78 49.14
N ARG A 271 -57.77 16.80 50.06
CA ARG A 271 -58.59 16.87 51.29
C ARG A 271 -58.11 17.95 52.24
N GLU A 272 -56.81 18.14 52.38
CA GLU A 272 -56.21 19.18 53.22
C GLU A 272 -56.63 20.57 52.74
N VAL A 273 -56.53 20.83 51.43
CA VAL A 273 -57.00 22.09 50.83
C VAL A 273 -58.48 22.33 51.11
N ALA A 274 -59.34 21.33 50.91
CA ALA A 274 -60.77 21.45 51.16
C ALA A 274 -61.10 21.70 52.65
N LEU A 275 -60.38 21.06 53.56
CA LEU A 275 -60.53 21.31 55.01
C LEU A 275 -60.05 22.71 55.40
N GLN A 276 -59.00 23.21 54.75
CA GLN A 276 -58.49 24.55 54.98
C GLN A 276 -59.47 25.63 54.50
N GLU A 277 -60.15 25.41 53.37
CA GLU A 277 -61.26 26.25 52.92
C GLU A 277 -62.43 26.25 53.92
N GLN A 278 -62.79 25.08 54.46
CA GLN A 278 -63.84 24.99 55.50
C GLN A 278 -63.46 25.73 56.78
N LEU A 279 -62.19 25.63 57.22
CA LEU A 279 -61.69 26.38 58.37
C LEU A 279 -61.71 27.89 58.11
N SER A 280 -61.33 28.34 56.91
CA SER A 280 -61.44 29.74 56.52
C SER A 280 -62.88 30.23 56.57
N ALA A 281 -63.83 29.45 56.06
CA ALA A 281 -65.25 29.78 56.13
C ALA A 281 -65.79 29.82 57.56
N TYR A 282 -65.31 28.96 58.46
CA TYR A 282 -65.64 29.04 59.88
C TYR A 282 -65.01 30.28 60.54
N SER A 283 -63.78 30.64 60.19
CA SER A 283 -63.12 31.87 60.67
C SER A 283 -63.94 33.11 60.30
N GLU A 284 -64.38 33.24 59.04
CA GLU A 284 -65.23 34.35 58.61
C GLU A 284 -66.56 34.39 59.37
N LYS A 285 -67.18 33.22 59.61
CA LYS A 285 -68.38 33.14 60.44
C LYS A 285 -68.11 33.59 61.89
N PHE A 286 -66.97 33.21 62.47
CA PHE A 286 -66.58 33.69 63.79
C PHE A 286 -66.39 35.20 63.82
N ASP A 287 -65.75 35.79 62.80
CA ASP A 287 -65.59 37.24 62.68
C ASP A 287 -66.95 37.94 62.61
N THR A 288 -67.91 37.41 61.83
CA THR A 288 -69.27 37.98 61.80
C THR A 288 -70.01 37.90 63.13
N VAL A 289 -69.84 36.80 63.89
CA VAL A 289 -70.41 36.65 65.23
C VAL A 289 -69.74 37.63 66.19
N GLN A 290 -68.42 37.77 66.13
CA GLN A 290 -67.65 38.71 66.95
C GLN A 290 -68.06 40.16 66.65
N ASP A 291 -68.24 40.52 65.38
CA ASP A 291 -68.74 41.83 64.96
C ASP A 291 -70.16 42.08 65.46
N THR A 292 -71.03 41.07 65.39
CA THR A 292 -72.41 41.17 65.90
C THR A 292 -72.42 41.32 67.42
N LEU A 293 -71.55 40.59 68.11
CA LEU A 293 -71.37 40.69 69.56
C LEU A 293 -70.82 42.07 69.96
N SER A 294 -69.84 42.58 69.22
CA SER A 294 -69.27 43.92 69.42
C SER A 294 -70.33 45.01 69.19
N LYS A 295 -71.10 44.93 68.10
CA LYS A 295 -72.23 45.84 67.82
C LYS A 295 -73.29 45.77 68.91
N SER A 296 -73.64 44.58 69.38
CA SER A 296 -74.58 44.38 70.48
C SER A 296 -74.06 44.97 71.79
N ASN A 297 -72.78 44.76 72.11
CA ASN A 297 -72.15 45.34 73.30
C ASN A 297 -72.13 46.88 73.22
N THR A 298 -71.89 47.42 72.02
CA THR A 298 -71.98 48.86 71.75
C THR A 298 -73.41 49.36 71.93
N MET A 299 -74.41 48.63 71.44
CA MET A 299 -75.83 48.92 71.66
C MET A 299 -76.18 48.92 73.15
N PHE A 300 -75.73 47.94 73.93
CA PHE A 300 -75.95 47.89 75.38
C PHE A 300 -75.30 49.07 76.10
N VAL A 301 -74.08 49.46 75.71
CA VAL A 301 -73.43 50.66 76.24
C VAL A 301 -74.24 51.91 75.90
N THR A 302 -74.70 52.07 74.66
CA THR A 302 -75.57 53.20 74.29
C THR A 302 -76.90 53.20 75.04
N LEU A 303 -77.56 52.04 75.18
CA LEU A 303 -78.82 51.90 75.92
C LEU A 303 -78.62 52.24 77.40
N ARG A 304 -77.49 51.83 77.99
CA ARG A 304 -77.12 52.22 79.36
C ARG A 304 -76.91 53.72 79.49
N THR A 305 -76.21 54.34 78.53
CA THR A 305 -76.02 55.80 78.53
C THR A 305 -77.32 56.57 78.31
N GLU A 306 -78.23 56.06 77.46
CA GLU A 306 -79.57 56.60 77.24
C GLU A 306 -80.43 56.45 78.48
N MET A 307 -80.41 55.30 79.17
CA MET A 307 -81.10 55.10 80.45
C MET A 307 -80.57 55.99 81.56
N ASP A 308 -79.25 56.24 81.63
CA ASP A 308 -78.66 57.21 82.57
C ASP A 308 -79.07 58.66 82.24
N LYS A 309 -79.14 59.01 80.95
CA LYS A 309 -79.67 60.31 80.50
C LYS A 309 -81.16 60.44 80.83
N MET A 310 -81.96 59.39 80.62
CA MET A 310 -83.39 59.35 80.89
C MET A 310 -83.67 59.44 82.41
N SER A 311 -82.88 58.76 83.25
CA SER A 311 -82.91 58.93 84.71
C SER A 311 -82.53 60.34 85.15
N LYS A 312 -81.52 60.95 84.51
CA LYS A 312 -81.15 62.36 84.74
C LYS A 312 -82.22 63.33 84.22
N HIS A 313 -83.02 62.94 83.24
CA HIS A 313 -84.11 63.73 82.70
C HIS A 313 -85.35 63.65 83.59
N ILE A 314 -85.68 62.46 84.12
CA ILE A 314 -86.74 62.27 85.13
C ILE A 314 -86.45 63.08 86.39
N LYS A 315 -85.22 63.03 86.92
CA LYS A 315 -84.81 63.87 88.06
C LYS A 315 -84.87 65.38 87.77
N ARG A 316 -84.70 65.78 86.50
CA ARG A 316 -84.90 67.18 86.06
C ARG A 316 -86.38 67.53 85.97
N LEU A 317 -87.22 66.67 85.40
CA LEU A 317 -88.65 66.87 85.29
C LEU A 317 -89.36 66.90 86.65
N GLU A 318 -88.91 66.12 87.64
CA GLU A 318 -89.40 66.21 89.02
C GLU A 318 -89.01 67.55 89.68
N LYS A 319 -87.79 68.04 89.42
CA LYS A 319 -87.30 69.33 89.92
C LYS A 319 -87.99 70.52 89.21
N ASP A 320 -88.28 70.37 87.92
CA ASP A 320 -88.96 71.38 87.10
C ASP A 320 -90.48 71.41 87.37
N ASN A 321 -91.13 70.29 87.70
CA ASN A 321 -92.53 70.28 88.18
C ASN A 321 -92.68 70.96 89.55
N ALA A 322 -91.68 70.82 90.44
CA ALA A 322 -91.64 71.55 91.71
C ALA A 322 -91.36 73.06 91.49
N ALA A 323 -90.57 73.42 90.47
CA ALA A 323 -90.28 74.81 90.11
C ALA A 323 -91.42 75.50 89.33
N LEU A 324 -92.19 74.76 88.53
CA LEU A 324 -93.34 75.27 87.77
C LEU A 324 -94.53 75.61 88.68
N LYS A 325 -94.71 74.88 89.80
CA LYS A 325 -95.64 75.28 90.88
C LYS A 325 -95.23 76.58 91.59
N LYS A 326 -93.94 76.95 91.56
CA LYS A 326 -93.39 78.18 92.16
C LYS A 326 -93.30 79.35 91.17
N LYS A 327 -93.36 79.06 89.86
CA LYS A 327 -93.35 80.03 88.75
C LYS A 327 -94.74 80.57 88.38
N CYS A 328 -95.84 79.89 88.73
CA CYS A 328 -97.19 80.43 88.54
C CYS A 328 -97.52 81.63 89.47
N ASP A 329 -96.81 81.79 90.60
CA ASP A 329 -97.04 82.89 91.56
C ASP A 329 -96.11 84.11 91.35
N GLN A 330 -95.21 84.07 90.35
CA GLN A 330 -94.17 85.10 90.15
C GLN A 330 -94.09 85.68 88.72
N TYR A 331 -94.96 85.26 87.80
CA TYR A 331 -94.95 85.73 86.40
C TYR A 331 -95.98 86.82 86.06
N ASP A 332 -96.66 87.40 87.05
CA ASP A 332 -97.43 88.65 86.91
C ASP A 332 -96.55 89.92 86.98
N SER A 333 -95.21 89.83 87.00
CA SER A 333 -94.37 91.05 87.15
C SER A 333 -92.97 90.96 86.52
N GLY A 334 -92.86 90.56 85.26
CA GLY A 334 -91.56 90.58 84.60
C GLY A 334 -91.54 90.47 83.08
N ALA A 335 -92.68 90.73 82.43
CA ALA A 335 -92.59 91.33 81.10
C ALA A 335 -91.86 92.67 81.28
N ILE A 336 -90.88 92.97 80.42
CA ILE A 336 -89.99 94.15 80.47
C ILE A 336 -88.65 93.88 81.19
N GLU A 337 -87.87 92.93 80.69
CA GLU A 337 -86.43 93.16 80.50
C GLU A 337 -85.99 92.53 79.17
N ALA A 338 -86.80 92.87 78.17
CA ALA A 338 -86.48 92.70 76.78
C ALA A 338 -85.16 93.44 76.47
N LEU A 339 -84.39 92.84 75.57
CA LEU A 339 -83.58 93.56 74.59
C LEU A 339 -82.22 94.13 75.02
N GLN A 340 -81.40 93.38 75.73
CA GLN A 340 -79.94 93.50 75.68
C GLN A 340 -79.38 92.08 75.84
N GLU A 341 -78.90 91.36 74.82
CA GLU A 341 -77.52 91.50 74.36
C GLU A 341 -77.31 90.59 73.15
N ARG A 342 -77.93 90.97 72.03
CA ARG A 342 -77.79 90.30 70.72
C ARG A 342 -76.72 90.97 69.87
N VAL A 343 -75.48 91.12 70.38
CA VAL A 343 -74.38 91.78 69.63
C VAL A 343 -73.02 91.05 69.67
N ARG A 344 -72.79 90.00 70.47
CA ARG A 344 -71.40 89.58 70.74
C ARG A 344 -70.94 88.15 70.41
N SER A 345 -71.59 87.42 69.52
CA SER A 345 -71.01 86.11 69.14
C SER A 345 -71.36 85.63 67.74
N THR A 346 -71.23 86.54 66.76
CA THR A 346 -71.30 86.22 65.32
C THR A 346 -69.96 86.35 64.59
N GLU A 347 -68.84 86.53 65.31
CA GLU A 347 -67.54 86.82 64.68
C GLU A 347 -66.45 85.74 64.78
N ASP A 348 -66.58 84.68 65.62
CA ASP A 348 -65.44 83.77 65.86
C ASP A 348 -65.50 82.37 65.24
N ALA A 349 -66.64 81.90 64.72
CA ALA A 349 -66.72 80.53 64.17
C ALA A 349 -66.41 80.43 62.66
N ARG A 350 -66.08 81.55 62.00
CA ARG A 350 -65.68 81.60 60.57
C ARG A 350 -64.18 81.29 60.34
N ARG A 351 -63.40 81.04 61.39
CA ARG A 351 -61.91 81.03 61.36
C ARG A 351 -61.23 79.64 61.32
N GLN A 352 -61.96 78.53 61.26
CA GLN A 352 -61.37 77.17 61.32
C GLN A 352 -61.31 76.41 59.98
N GLN A 353 -61.82 76.97 58.88
CA GLN A 353 -61.95 76.28 57.58
C GLN A 353 -60.63 76.21 56.75
N GLY A 354 -59.49 76.66 57.27
CA GLY A 354 -58.21 76.75 56.52
C GLY A 354 -57.19 75.62 56.75
N LYS A 355 -57.44 74.68 57.67
CA LYS A 355 -56.44 73.66 58.05
C LYS A 355 -56.59 72.31 57.34
N ILE A 356 -57.56 72.21 56.42
CA ILE A 356 -57.76 71.06 55.54
C ILE A 356 -56.74 71.01 54.38
N ASN A 357 -56.06 72.10 54.02
CA ASN A 357 -55.20 72.12 52.83
C ASN A 357 -53.72 71.75 53.06
N LYS A 358 -53.33 71.21 54.24
CA LYS A 358 -51.93 70.88 54.57
C LYS A 358 -51.62 69.39 54.77
N LEU A 359 -52.62 68.50 54.73
CA LEU A 359 -52.41 67.05 54.83
C LEU A 359 -52.33 66.34 53.47
N GLU A 360 -52.64 67.02 52.37
CA GLU A 360 -52.53 66.49 51.00
C GLU A 360 -51.07 66.52 50.44
N ALA A 361 -50.13 67.14 51.15
CA ALA A 361 -48.72 67.27 50.72
C ALA A 361 -47.81 66.10 51.15
N LEU A 362 -48.27 65.19 52.02
CA LEU A 362 -47.44 64.10 52.56
C LEU A 362 -47.54 62.78 51.76
N CYS A 363 -48.51 62.66 50.85
CA CYS A 363 -48.69 61.47 50.01
C CYS A 363 -47.87 61.46 48.71
N ARG A 364 -47.11 62.52 48.41
CA ARG A 364 -46.26 62.59 47.21
C ARG A 364 -44.80 62.14 47.42
N VAL A 365 -44.34 61.99 48.66
CA VAL A 365 -42.93 61.69 48.98
C VAL A 365 -42.67 60.18 49.13
N LEU A 366 -43.69 59.36 49.39
CA LEU A 366 -43.55 57.91 49.61
C LEU A 366 -43.61 57.05 48.33
N GLN A 367 -43.77 57.66 47.15
CA GLN A 367 -43.74 56.95 45.86
C GLN A 367 -42.38 57.06 45.13
N GLU A 368 -41.46 57.91 45.58
CA GLU A 368 -40.12 58.11 44.97
C GLU A 368 -39.01 57.22 45.58
N GLU A 369 -39.21 56.64 46.77
CA GLU A 369 -38.22 55.74 47.41
C GLU A 369 -38.21 54.30 46.85
N ARG A 370 -39.27 53.87 46.14
CA ARG A 370 -39.37 52.49 45.61
C ARG A 370 -38.64 52.28 44.28
N LYS A 371 -38.12 53.36 43.67
CA LYS A 371 -37.42 53.36 42.38
C LYS A 371 -35.88 53.33 42.50
N ARG A 372 -35.31 53.46 43.71
CA ARG A 372 -33.84 53.52 43.96
C ARG A 372 -33.18 52.21 44.44
N LEU A 373 -33.89 51.09 44.49
CA LEU A 373 -33.38 49.78 44.98
C LEU A 373 -33.39 48.68 43.90
N LYS A 374 -32.98 49.02 42.66
CA LYS A 374 -32.92 48.09 41.52
C LYS A 374 -31.64 48.20 40.67
N GLU A 375 -30.54 48.62 41.26
CA GLU A 375 -29.22 48.70 40.60
C GLU A 375 -28.10 48.25 41.56
N SER A 376 -27.86 46.94 41.67
CA SER A 376 -26.58 46.36 42.14
C SER A 376 -26.57 44.81 42.09
N VAL A 377 -26.54 44.20 40.91
CA VAL A 377 -25.93 42.86 40.72
C VAL A 377 -25.34 42.78 39.32
N THR A 378 -24.02 42.85 39.25
CA THR A 378 -23.17 42.57 38.10
C THR A 378 -23.22 41.08 37.73
N PRO A 379 -23.32 40.69 36.45
CA PRO A 379 -22.88 39.37 36.04
C PRO A 379 -21.35 39.38 35.87
N THR A 380 -20.64 38.65 36.70
CA THR A 380 -19.28 38.20 36.41
C THR A 380 -19.36 37.12 35.34
N GLU A 381 -19.00 37.45 34.11
CA GLU A 381 -18.69 36.44 33.08
C GLU A 381 -17.44 35.66 33.51
N PRO A 382 -17.45 34.32 33.48
CA PRO A 382 -16.22 33.58 33.31
C PRO A 382 -15.85 33.65 31.82
N THR A 383 -14.81 34.40 31.49
CA THR A 383 -14.07 34.21 30.23
C THR A 383 -13.46 32.80 30.25
N GLU A 384 -14.24 31.79 29.87
CA GLU A 384 -13.73 30.44 29.61
C GLU A 384 -12.80 30.50 28.41
N ALA A 385 -11.51 30.19 28.61
CA ALA A 385 -10.54 30.17 27.53
C ALA A 385 -10.90 29.06 26.53
N PRO A 386 -10.89 29.33 25.21
CA PRO A 386 -11.39 28.42 24.18
C PRO A 386 -10.59 27.11 24.10
N LEU A 387 -11.24 26.08 23.54
CA LEU A 387 -10.61 24.84 23.07
C LEU A 387 -9.73 25.17 21.87
N GLU A 388 -8.41 24.99 22.02
CA GLU A 388 -7.44 25.30 20.97
C GLU A 388 -6.96 24.00 20.29
N MET A 389 -7.04 23.97 18.96
CA MET A 389 -6.60 22.83 18.14
C MET A 389 -5.37 23.19 17.31
N THR A 390 -4.34 22.34 17.35
CA THR A 390 -3.14 22.54 16.53
C THR A 390 -3.27 21.79 15.19
N CYS A 391 -3.02 22.54 14.10
CA CYS A 391 -3.18 22.17 12.69
C CYS A 391 -4.62 21.92 12.24
N ALA A 392 -4.88 22.17 10.95
CA ALA A 392 -6.19 22.02 10.30
C ALA A 392 -6.21 20.82 9.34
N GLY A 393 -5.53 19.72 9.69
CA GLY A 393 -5.51 18.50 8.89
C GLY A 393 -6.79 17.63 9.01
N PRO A 394 -6.83 16.46 8.37
CA PRO A 394 -7.98 15.55 8.44
C PRO A 394 -8.38 15.14 9.86
N ASN A 395 -7.42 15.01 10.79
CA ASN A 395 -7.70 14.66 12.19
C ASN A 395 -8.46 15.78 12.92
N ALA A 396 -8.02 17.02 12.73
CA ALA A 396 -8.67 18.18 13.31
C ALA A 396 -10.06 18.38 12.71
N LEU A 397 -10.18 18.26 11.38
CA LEU A 397 -11.46 18.37 10.69
C LEU A 397 -12.45 17.30 11.16
N ALA A 398 -12.00 16.05 11.35
CA ALA A 398 -12.83 14.99 11.91
C ALA A 398 -13.39 15.35 13.29
N LEU A 399 -12.54 15.84 14.20
CA LEU A 399 -12.97 16.22 15.54
C LEU A 399 -13.95 17.40 15.51
N VAL A 400 -13.65 18.46 14.75
CA VAL A 400 -14.56 19.61 14.66
C VAL A 400 -15.92 19.19 14.09
N LEU A 401 -15.95 18.37 13.03
CA LEU A 401 -17.21 17.84 12.49
C LEU A 401 -17.97 17.03 13.56
N SER A 402 -17.29 16.17 14.31
CA SER A 402 -17.92 15.41 15.41
C SER A 402 -18.42 16.29 16.55
N LEU A 403 -17.72 17.38 16.90
CA LEU A 403 -18.15 18.34 17.94
C LEU A 403 -19.37 19.16 17.53
N MET A 404 -19.47 19.47 16.23
CA MET A 404 -20.58 20.24 15.68
C MET A 404 -21.86 19.41 15.52
N GLU A 405 -21.76 18.08 15.47
CA GLU A 405 -22.94 17.20 15.42
C GLU A 405 -23.67 17.21 16.77
N GLU A 406 -25.00 17.40 16.75
CA GLU A 406 -25.85 17.36 17.95
C GLU A 406 -26.31 15.94 18.29
N ASP A 407 -26.54 15.11 17.27
CA ASP A 407 -27.05 13.75 17.37
C ASP A 407 -25.94 12.74 17.04
N ARG A 408 -25.49 11.96 18.02
CA ARG A 408 -24.25 11.18 17.85
C ARG A 408 -24.47 10.02 16.88
N ALA A 409 -23.50 9.75 16.01
CA ALA A 409 -23.52 8.56 15.15
C ALA A 409 -23.60 7.25 15.94
N SER A 410 -23.14 7.25 17.20
CA SER A 410 -23.26 6.11 18.10
C SER A 410 -24.67 5.90 18.62
N GLU A 411 -25.54 6.92 18.63
CA GLU A 411 -26.91 6.89 19.16
C GLU A 411 -27.92 6.19 18.26
N PHE A 412 -27.57 5.96 17.01
CA PHE A 412 -28.48 5.37 16.03
C PHE A 412 -27.85 4.13 15.41
N THR A 413 -28.65 3.08 15.21
CA THR A 413 -28.26 1.99 14.33
C THR A 413 -28.07 2.52 12.90
N GLU A 414 -27.31 1.81 12.08
CA GLU A 414 -27.05 2.19 10.68
C GLU A 414 -28.36 2.42 9.90
N ASN A 415 -29.40 1.64 10.20
CA ASN A 415 -30.74 1.77 9.62
C ASN A 415 -31.52 3.02 10.10
N GLU A 416 -31.35 3.42 11.37
CA GLU A 416 -32.00 4.62 11.93
C GLU A 416 -31.34 5.91 11.41
N SER A 417 -30.01 5.88 11.26
CA SER A 417 -29.22 6.97 10.66
C SER A 417 -29.67 7.28 9.23
N ILE A 418 -29.97 6.25 8.43
CA ILE A 418 -30.49 6.41 7.06
C ILE A 418 -31.87 7.06 7.06
N LYS A 419 -32.79 6.63 7.94
CA LYS A 419 -34.18 7.13 8.00
C LYS A 419 -34.30 8.57 8.50
N LEU A 420 -33.42 8.98 9.41
CA LEU A 420 -33.44 10.32 10.02
C LEU A 420 -32.80 11.41 9.12
N SER A 421 -31.97 11.00 8.15
CA SER A 421 -31.25 11.90 7.24
C SER A 421 -32.16 12.86 6.45
N PHE A 422 -33.38 12.43 6.10
CA PHE A 422 -34.36 13.23 5.38
C PHE A 422 -34.95 14.38 6.22
N TRP A 423 -35.22 14.13 7.51
CA TRP A 423 -35.90 15.06 8.40
C TRP A 423 -34.98 16.18 8.96
N ARG A 424 -33.67 15.94 8.99
CA ARG A 424 -32.69 16.84 9.63
C ARG A 424 -32.33 18.11 8.84
N SER A 425 -32.52 18.13 7.52
CA SER A 425 -32.14 19.28 6.67
C SER A 425 -32.88 20.59 7.00
N ARG A 426 -33.91 20.55 7.86
CA ARG A 426 -34.82 21.67 8.16
C ARG A 426 -34.67 22.33 9.54
N LEU A 427 -34.02 21.71 10.54
CA LEU A 427 -34.14 22.13 11.95
C LEU A 427 -32.87 22.68 12.64
N VAL A 428 -31.67 22.58 12.06
CA VAL A 428 -30.39 22.70 12.80
C VAL A 428 -29.78 24.13 12.87
N LYS A 429 -30.37 25.15 12.23
CA LYS A 429 -29.64 26.42 11.95
C LYS A 429 -29.41 27.38 13.13
N SER A 430 -30.13 27.29 14.26
CA SER A 430 -30.06 28.32 15.32
C SER A 430 -29.07 28.01 16.46
N LYS A 431 -28.66 26.74 16.68
CA LYS A 431 -27.87 26.31 17.85
C LYS A 431 -26.35 26.15 17.61
N LEU A 432 -25.90 26.02 16.36
CA LEU A 432 -24.48 25.92 15.96
C LEU A 432 -23.61 27.12 16.36
N LYS A 433 -24.20 28.30 16.58
CA LYS A 433 -23.46 29.56 16.79
C LYS A 433 -22.70 29.65 18.11
N LEU A 434 -23.21 29.03 19.19
CA LEU A 434 -22.58 29.05 20.52
C LEU A 434 -21.35 28.14 20.59
N LYS A 435 -21.45 26.91 20.05
CA LYS A 435 -20.32 25.96 20.01
C LYS A 435 -19.11 26.48 19.24
N LEU A 436 -19.34 27.26 18.17
CA LEU A 436 -18.28 27.80 17.32
C LEU A 436 -17.45 28.92 17.97
N GLN A 437 -17.98 29.62 18.99
CA GLN A 437 -17.27 30.70 19.66
C GLN A 437 -16.16 30.21 20.59
N ASN A 438 -16.23 28.94 21.01
CA ASN A 438 -15.33 28.35 21.99
C ASN A 438 -14.28 27.41 21.35
N ILE A 439 -14.18 27.36 20.03
CA ILE A 439 -13.20 26.53 19.31
C ILE A 439 -12.35 27.43 18.42
N ARG A 440 -11.04 27.26 18.49
CA ARG A 440 -10.10 27.88 17.54
C ARG A 440 -9.15 26.82 16.97
N VAL A 441 -8.90 26.91 15.67
CA VAL A 441 -8.05 25.97 14.93
C VAL A 441 -6.89 26.74 14.31
N LEU A 442 -5.67 26.39 14.68
CA LEU A 442 -4.45 27.11 14.28
C LEU A 442 -3.70 26.30 13.23
N ASP A 443 -3.59 26.80 11.99
CA ASP A 443 -2.81 26.14 10.93
C ASP A 443 -1.98 27.15 10.13
N PRO A 444 -0.71 26.85 9.75
CA PRO A 444 0.13 27.78 9.00
C PRO A 444 -0.48 28.25 7.67
N SER A 445 -1.40 27.47 7.10
CA SER A 445 -2.07 27.81 5.85
C SER A 445 -3.34 28.66 6.00
N GLY A 446 -3.95 28.69 7.19
CA GLY A 446 -5.25 29.32 7.40
C GLY A 446 -6.43 28.63 6.71
N THR A 447 -6.26 27.39 6.20
CA THR A 447 -7.33 26.66 5.51
C THR A 447 -7.31 25.16 5.83
N TRP A 448 -8.49 24.53 5.79
CA TRP A 448 -8.64 23.10 6.04
C TRP A 448 -7.88 22.25 5.02
N CYS A 449 -7.13 21.27 5.53
CA CYS A 449 -6.43 20.23 4.78
C CYS A 449 -5.45 20.75 3.72
N ASN A 450 -4.94 21.98 3.82
CA ASN A 450 -4.07 22.56 2.80
C ASN A 450 -2.75 21.80 2.64
N CYS A 451 -2.05 21.50 3.73
CA CYS A 451 -0.81 20.72 3.69
C CYS A 451 -1.05 19.33 3.07
N TRP A 452 -2.17 18.69 3.43
CA TRP A 452 -2.60 17.43 2.83
C TRP A 452 -2.81 17.56 1.32
N ASN A 453 -3.53 18.59 0.86
CA ASN A 453 -3.78 18.82 -0.56
C ASN A 453 -2.49 19.13 -1.34
N ASN A 454 -1.60 19.95 -0.79
CA ASN A 454 -0.30 20.27 -1.40
C ASN A 454 0.57 19.02 -1.57
N ASN A 455 0.57 18.11 -0.59
CA ASN A 455 1.23 16.82 -0.71
C ASN A 455 0.66 15.99 -1.87
N PHE A 456 -0.67 15.90 -1.98
CA PHE A 456 -1.30 15.16 -3.06
C PHE A 456 -0.98 15.76 -4.44
N GLU A 457 -1.00 17.09 -4.55
CA GLU A 457 -0.68 17.81 -5.78
C GLU A 457 0.79 17.59 -6.17
N LEU A 458 1.73 17.80 -5.24
CA LEU A 458 3.16 17.64 -5.50
C LEU A 458 3.50 16.19 -5.87
N PHE A 459 2.97 15.21 -5.12
CA PHE A 459 3.27 13.81 -5.39
C PHE A 459 2.44 13.24 -6.56
N GLY A 460 1.52 14.01 -7.15
CA GLY A 460 0.70 13.55 -8.28
C GLY A 460 -0.21 12.37 -7.93
N ILE A 461 -0.75 12.37 -6.71
CA ILE A 461 -1.62 11.31 -6.17
C ILE A 461 -3.04 11.52 -6.69
N SER A 462 -3.49 10.62 -7.57
CA SER A 462 -4.83 10.75 -8.18
C SER A 462 -5.95 10.19 -7.30
N HIS A 463 -5.70 9.09 -6.60
CA HIS A 463 -6.68 8.41 -5.76
C HIS A 463 -6.12 8.15 -4.38
N LEU A 464 -7.00 8.20 -3.39
CA LEU A 464 -6.64 7.82 -2.02
C LEU A 464 -6.29 6.33 -1.99
N ARG A 465 -5.46 5.98 -1.01
CA ARG A 465 -5.25 4.57 -0.65
C ARG A 465 -6.33 4.08 0.31
N SER A 466 -7.18 4.94 0.86
CA SER A 466 -8.24 4.57 1.79
C SER A 466 -9.52 4.14 1.05
N PRO A 467 -10.25 3.13 1.53
CA PRO A 467 -11.54 2.75 0.99
C PRO A 467 -12.59 3.87 1.11
N LEU A 468 -13.66 3.79 0.31
CA LEU A 468 -14.68 4.82 0.16
C LEU A 468 -15.40 5.20 1.47
N ASN A 469 -15.62 4.23 2.35
CA ASN A 469 -16.27 4.43 3.65
C ASN A 469 -15.31 5.00 4.73
N VAL A 470 -14.04 5.16 4.40
CA VAL A 470 -13.04 5.77 5.28
C VAL A 470 -12.93 7.26 4.93
N HIS A 471 -13.87 8.03 5.49
CA HIS A 471 -14.00 9.48 5.32
C HIS A 471 -14.26 10.17 6.67
N LEU A 472 -14.41 11.50 6.66
CA LEU A 472 -14.52 12.31 7.87
C LEU A 472 -15.95 12.70 8.29
N ASP A 473 -16.99 12.33 7.52
CA ASP A 473 -18.39 12.53 7.95
C ASP A 473 -18.63 11.76 9.28
N PRO A 474 -19.03 12.47 10.36
CA PRO A 474 -19.18 11.87 11.67
C PRO A 474 -20.40 10.95 11.69
N LEU A 475 -21.49 11.33 11.01
CA LEU A 475 -22.81 10.73 11.15
C LEU A 475 -23.03 9.55 10.19
N ARG A 476 -22.71 9.71 8.91
CA ARG A 476 -23.11 8.73 7.88
C ARG A 476 -21.96 7.80 7.51
N PRO A 477 -22.03 6.48 7.80
CA PRO A 477 -20.96 5.54 7.44
C PRO A 477 -20.63 5.48 5.96
N GLU A 478 -21.63 5.70 5.09
CA GLU A 478 -21.50 5.69 3.62
C GLU A 478 -21.56 7.13 3.02
N GLY A 479 -21.35 8.17 3.83
CA GLY A 479 -21.59 9.56 3.44
C GLY A 479 -20.84 10.01 2.18
N LEU A 480 -19.60 9.55 1.98
CA LEU A 480 -18.82 9.85 0.77
C LEU A 480 -19.38 9.12 -0.46
N ARG A 481 -19.84 7.88 -0.29
CA ARG A 481 -20.47 7.11 -1.36
C ARG A 481 -21.79 7.71 -1.78
N ASP A 482 -22.62 8.08 -0.80
CA ASP A 482 -23.91 8.73 -1.04
C ASP A 482 -23.71 10.05 -1.80
N PHE A 483 -22.69 10.83 -1.40
CA PHE A 483 -22.32 12.04 -2.12
C PHE A 483 -21.86 11.76 -3.55
N ALA A 484 -21.01 10.76 -3.76
CA ALA A 484 -20.55 10.37 -5.10
C ALA A 484 -21.71 9.89 -5.98
N THR A 485 -22.70 9.20 -5.40
CA THR A 485 -23.90 8.73 -6.09
C THR A 485 -24.82 9.91 -6.44
N ALA A 486 -25.13 10.76 -5.47
CA ALA A 486 -25.99 11.93 -5.66
C ALA A 486 -25.42 12.96 -6.65
N THR A 487 -24.09 13.01 -6.82
CA THR A 487 -23.42 13.87 -7.79
C THR A 487 -23.09 13.19 -9.12
N ASN A 488 -23.54 11.94 -9.32
CA ASN A 488 -23.24 11.11 -10.50
C ASN A 488 -21.72 10.94 -10.77
N GLN A 489 -20.91 10.92 -9.72
CA GLN A 489 -19.47 10.78 -9.78
C GLN A 489 -18.96 9.39 -9.38
N LEU A 490 -19.82 8.51 -8.84
CA LEU A 490 -19.42 7.21 -8.31
C LEU A 490 -18.60 6.38 -9.32
N SER A 491 -19.12 6.19 -10.54
CA SER A 491 -18.45 5.38 -11.57
C SER A 491 -17.21 6.03 -12.18
N SER A 492 -17.09 7.36 -12.12
CA SER A 492 -16.00 8.11 -12.77
C SER A 492 -14.88 8.52 -11.82
N GLN A 493 -15.16 8.60 -10.52
CA GLN A 493 -14.23 9.09 -9.50
C GLN A 493 -13.92 8.06 -8.42
N VAL A 494 -14.51 6.86 -8.45
CA VAL A 494 -14.15 5.76 -7.53
C VAL A 494 -13.63 4.60 -8.37
N ILE A 495 -12.40 4.17 -8.07
CA ILE A 495 -11.84 2.98 -8.71
C ILE A 495 -12.34 1.73 -7.99
N ASP A 496 -12.53 0.67 -8.77
CA ASP A 496 -12.88 -0.64 -8.25
C ASP A 496 -11.83 -1.15 -7.25
N PRO A 497 -12.22 -2.08 -6.37
CA PRO A 497 -11.30 -2.68 -5.43
C PRO A 497 -10.08 -3.30 -6.11
N PRO A 498 -8.90 -3.23 -5.47
CA PRO A 498 -7.71 -3.88 -5.97
C PRO A 498 -7.96 -5.35 -6.29
N THR A 499 -7.56 -5.79 -7.49
CA THR A 499 -7.74 -7.17 -7.97
C THR A 499 -7.06 -8.24 -7.09
N SER A 500 -6.14 -7.82 -6.22
CA SER A 500 -5.50 -8.67 -5.21
C SER A 500 -6.42 -9.09 -4.06
N ILE A 501 -7.62 -8.49 -3.94
CA ILE A 501 -8.59 -8.82 -2.91
C ILE A 501 -9.56 -9.85 -3.49
N PRO A 502 -9.55 -11.11 -3.00
CA PRO A 502 -10.55 -12.09 -3.42
C PRO A 502 -11.90 -11.77 -2.77
N PHE A 503 -12.98 -12.01 -3.51
CA PHE A 503 -14.36 -11.90 -3.05
C PHE A 503 -15.11 -13.20 -3.35
N ASN A 504 -15.89 -13.71 -2.39
CA ASN A 504 -16.67 -14.92 -2.56
C ASN A 504 -18.05 -14.60 -3.16
N LYS A 505 -18.27 -15.07 -4.38
CA LYS A 505 -19.53 -14.90 -5.13
C LYS A 505 -20.76 -15.53 -4.47
N LYS A 506 -20.59 -16.50 -3.56
CA LYS A 506 -21.71 -17.23 -2.93
C LYS A 506 -22.26 -16.58 -1.64
N ASN A 507 -21.88 -15.34 -1.32
CA ASN A 507 -22.31 -14.62 -0.10
C ASN A 507 -22.11 -15.41 1.22
N ARG A 508 -21.16 -16.34 1.24
CA ARG A 508 -20.75 -17.09 2.44
C ARG A 508 -19.30 -16.74 2.76
N ALA A 509 -19.09 -15.63 3.46
CA ALA A 509 -17.79 -15.37 4.09
C ALA A 509 -17.49 -16.50 5.10
N PHE A 510 -16.23 -16.92 5.21
CA PHE A 510 -15.75 -17.92 6.18
C PHE A 510 -16.23 -19.39 6.04
N ALA A 511 -17.23 -19.71 5.21
CA ALA A 511 -17.71 -21.10 5.05
C ALA A 511 -16.88 -21.95 4.06
N THR A 512 -16.13 -21.30 3.19
CA THR A 512 -15.15 -21.94 2.32
C THR A 512 -13.84 -21.19 2.51
N ASN A 513 -12.72 -21.88 2.76
CA ASN A 513 -11.36 -21.31 2.97
C ASN A 513 -10.81 -20.46 1.79
N THR A 514 -11.66 -19.93 0.92
CA THR A 514 -11.34 -19.32 -0.37
C THR A 514 -11.29 -17.79 -0.32
N SER A 515 -11.99 -17.12 0.60
CA SER A 515 -12.00 -15.65 0.72
C SER A 515 -12.51 -15.18 2.08
N MET A 516 -11.90 -14.11 2.62
CA MET A 516 -12.36 -13.40 3.83
C MET A 516 -13.56 -12.47 3.59
N PHE A 517 -13.85 -12.14 2.33
CA PHE A 517 -14.87 -11.16 1.96
C PHE A 517 -15.91 -11.77 1.02
N SER A 518 -17.16 -11.34 1.17
CA SER A 518 -18.28 -11.64 0.28
C SER A 518 -18.36 -10.65 -0.88
N GLU A 519 -19.11 -10.96 -1.94
CA GLU A 519 -19.30 -10.02 -3.05
C GLU A 519 -19.99 -8.71 -2.62
N ASN A 520 -20.81 -8.74 -1.56
CA ASN A 520 -21.44 -7.55 -0.98
C ASN A 520 -20.39 -6.56 -0.43
N ASP A 521 -19.28 -7.08 0.10
CA ASP A 521 -18.18 -6.27 0.64
C ASP A 521 -17.35 -5.60 -0.46
N ARG A 522 -17.49 -6.00 -1.74
CA ARG A 522 -16.71 -5.43 -2.84
C ARG A 522 -16.80 -3.92 -2.87
N SER A 523 -18.01 -3.40 -2.72
CA SER A 523 -18.27 -1.98 -2.88
C SER A 523 -17.65 -1.10 -1.77
N PHE A 524 -17.27 -1.70 -0.64
CA PHE A 524 -16.54 -1.06 0.46
C PHE A 524 -15.10 -0.72 0.08
N PHE A 525 -14.43 -1.62 -0.65
CA PHE A 525 -13.00 -1.55 -0.93
C PHE A 525 -12.65 -0.73 -2.18
N GLY A 526 -13.59 0.03 -2.73
CA GLY A 526 -13.28 0.99 -3.79
C GLY A 526 -12.54 2.20 -3.24
N CYS A 527 -11.62 2.79 -4.01
CA CYS A 527 -10.84 3.95 -3.58
C CYS A 527 -11.31 5.23 -4.29
N PRO A 528 -11.67 6.30 -3.56
CA PRO A 528 -12.09 7.56 -4.17
C PRO A 528 -10.91 8.36 -4.73
N SER A 529 -11.18 9.17 -5.75
CA SER A 529 -10.24 10.17 -6.24
C SER A 529 -10.00 11.25 -5.19
N GLN A 530 -8.82 11.88 -5.23
CA GLN A 530 -8.52 13.00 -4.36
C GLN A 530 -9.50 14.16 -4.58
N LYS A 531 -9.93 14.38 -5.82
CA LYS A 531 -10.88 15.43 -6.17
C LYS A 531 -12.25 15.20 -5.52
N LEU A 532 -12.80 14.00 -5.64
CA LEU A 532 -14.08 13.63 -5.02
C LEU A 532 -14.00 13.77 -3.49
N PHE A 533 -12.91 13.26 -2.89
CA PHE A 533 -12.68 13.39 -1.46
C PHE A 533 -12.60 14.86 -1.02
N ALA A 534 -11.84 15.71 -1.72
CA ALA A 534 -11.72 17.12 -1.39
C ALA A 534 -13.05 17.87 -1.54
N GLN A 535 -13.84 17.58 -2.59
CA GLN A 535 -15.17 18.15 -2.80
C GLN A 535 -16.13 17.78 -1.65
N PHE A 536 -16.11 16.52 -1.22
CA PHE A 536 -16.94 16.06 -0.11
C PHE A 536 -16.61 16.80 1.19
N HIS A 537 -15.34 16.94 1.55
CA HIS A 537 -14.94 17.64 2.77
C HIS A 537 -15.16 19.15 2.70
N THR A 538 -15.03 19.76 1.52
CA THR A 538 -15.39 21.17 1.30
C THR A 538 -16.89 21.38 1.51
N ARG A 539 -17.71 20.44 1.01
CA ARG A 539 -19.14 20.43 1.29
C ARG A 539 -19.40 20.30 2.80
N LEU A 540 -18.78 19.33 3.48
CA LEU A 540 -18.95 19.17 4.94
C LEU A 540 -18.57 20.46 5.69
N ALA A 541 -17.41 21.06 5.38
CA ALA A 541 -16.99 22.30 6.02
C ALA A 541 -18.00 23.44 5.82
N LYS A 542 -18.66 23.49 4.65
CA LYS A 542 -19.73 24.45 4.35
C LYS A 542 -21.04 24.11 5.06
N ASP A 543 -21.45 22.85 5.04
CA ASP A 543 -22.71 22.36 5.63
C ASP A 543 -22.71 22.59 7.16
N TYR A 544 -21.56 22.43 7.81
CA TYR A 544 -21.36 22.69 9.24
C TYR A 544 -20.90 24.12 9.58
N ASN A 545 -20.75 24.99 8.58
CA ASN A 545 -20.31 26.39 8.75
C ASN A 545 -18.96 26.58 9.50
N ILE A 546 -17.99 25.70 9.23
CA ILE A 546 -16.66 25.69 9.87
C ILE A 546 -15.53 26.18 8.93
N SER A 547 -15.86 26.60 7.71
CA SER A 547 -14.86 27.04 6.71
C SER A 547 -13.99 28.20 7.19
N SER A 548 -14.52 29.10 8.01
CA SER A 548 -13.81 30.28 8.54
C SER A 548 -13.14 30.06 9.90
N LEU A 549 -13.18 28.82 10.43
CA LEU A 549 -12.68 28.51 11.78
C LEU A 549 -11.13 28.42 11.86
N VAL A 550 -10.46 28.26 10.72
CA VAL A 550 -9.01 28.08 10.66
C VAL A 550 -8.30 29.43 10.61
N GLU A 551 -7.53 29.72 11.64
CA GLU A 551 -6.66 30.89 11.71
C GLU A 551 -5.26 30.55 11.17
N LYS A 552 -4.66 31.52 10.49
CA LYS A 552 -3.35 31.37 9.86
C LYS A 552 -2.22 31.53 10.87
N GLU A 553 -1.97 30.50 11.66
CA GLU A 553 -0.90 30.49 12.65
C GLU A 553 -0.22 29.15 12.83
N LYS A 554 1.06 29.17 13.21
CA LYS A 554 1.85 27.96 13.49
C LYS A 554 2.26 27.92 14.95
N VAL A 555 1.71 26.99 15.70
CA VAL A 555 2.11 26.76 17.09
C VAL A 555 3.47 26.06 17.13
N CYS A 556 4.42 26.66 17.85
CA CYS A 556 5.79 26.18 18.01
C CYS A 556 5.99 25.39 19.30
N THR A 557 5.39 25.85 20.41
CA THR A 557 5.50 25.22 21.74
C THR A 557 4.19 25.35 22.52
N ILE A 558 3.93 24.37 23.39
CA ILE A 558 2.83 24.37 24.36
C ILE A 558 3.43 24.33 25.76
N SER A 559 3.15 25.35 26.57
CA SER A 559 3.64 25.46 27.95
C SER A 559 2.47 25.37 28.93
N PRO A 560 2.52 24.46 29.93
CA PRO A 560 1.52 24.44 31.00
C PRO A 560 1.73 25.62 31.96
N ILE A 561 0.63 26.26 32.37
CA ILE A 561 0.62 27.32 33.38
C ILE A 561 0.01 26.77 34.67
N PHE A 562 0.78 26.86 35.74
CA PHE A 562 0.38 26.42 37.07
C PHE A 562 -0.04 27.61 37.92
N ASP A 563 -1.23 27.56 38.50
CA ASP A 563 -1.63 28.50 39.54
C ASP A 563 -0.86 28.22 40.83
N SER A 564 -0.56 29.26 41.61
CA SER A 564 0.24 29.18 42.84
C SER A 564 -0.31 28.21 43.89
N THR A 565 -1.57 27.79 43.77
CA THR A 565 -2.27 26.89 44.69
C THR A 565 -2.47 25.47 44.13
N ASN A 566 -2.36 25.24 42.82
CA ASN A 566 -2.74 23.98 42.18
C ASN A 566 -1.51 23.19 41.67
N LYS A 567 -1.51 21.88 41.92
CA LYS A 567 -0.52 20.95 41.36
C LYS A 567 -0.79 20.60 39.89
N THR A 568 -1.95 20.96 39.38
CA THR A 568 -2.39 20.72 38.01
C THR A 568 -2.49 22.05 37.26
N PRO A 569 -2.04 22.11 35.99
CA PRO A 569 -2.12 23.35 35.23
C PRO A 569 -3.59 23.69 34.91
N SER A 570 -3.97 24.95 35.12
CA SER A 570 -5.31 25.47 34.84
C SER A 570 -5.46 26.00 33.41
N SER A 571 -4.34 26.37 32.78
CA SER A 571 -4.30 26.86 31.40
C SER A 571 -2.99 26.53 30.70
N TYR A 572 -2.95 26.73 29.39
CA TYR A 572 -1.81 26.48 28.51
C TYR A 572 -1.49 27.71 27.68
N LYS A 573 -0.20 27.97 27.53
CA LYS A 573 0.35 29.01 26.68
C LYS A 573 0.82 28.36 25.37
N LEU A 574 0.28 28.81 24.25
CA LEU A 574 0.67 28.40 22.91
C LEU A 574 1.52 29.52 22.30
N GLN A 575 2.81 29.26 22.08
CA GLN A 575 3.69 30.22 21.41
C GLN A 575 3.68 29.97 19.91
N CYS A 576 3.31 30.99 19.13
CA CYS A 576 3.22 30.91 17.68
C CYS A 576 4.50 31.41 16.99
N GLU A 577 4.72 30.98 15.75
CA GLU A 577 5.86 31.37 14.92
C GLU A 577 5.89 32.89 14.63
N SER A 578 4.73 33.53 14.58
CA SER A 578 4.59 34.99 14.45
C SER A 578 5.07 35.77 15.68
N GLY A 579 5.31 35.09 16.80
CA GLY A 579 5.54 35.70 18.11
C GLY A 579 4.25 35.91 18.92
N GLN A 580 3.06 35.69 18.35
CA GLN A 580 1.80 35.74 19.07
C GLN A 580 1.74 34.63 20.15
N VAL A 581 1.14 34.97 21.28
CA VAL A 581 0.87 34.04 22.38
C VAL A 581 -0.64 33.85 22.50
N ILE A 582 -1.09 32.60 22.49
CA ILE A 582 -2.50 32.24 22.63
C ILE A 582 -2.67 31.46 23.93
N MET A 583 -3.72 31.77 24.69
CA MET A 583 -4.06 31.13 25.96
C MET A 583 -5.20 30.16 25.75
N ALA A 584 -5.08 28.94 26.27
CA ALA A 584 -6.06 27.88 26.11
C ALA A 584 -6.38 27.21 27.46
N ALA A 585 -7.64 26.85 27.71
CA ALA A 585 -7.96 25.95 28.82
C ALA A 585 -7.67 24.49 28.46
N LYS A 586 -7.87 24.13 27.18
CA LYS A 586 -7.69 22.78 26.65
C LYS A 586 -7.00 22.85 25.30
N VAL A 587 -6.10 21.90 25.03
CA VAL A 587 -5.34 21.86 23.78
C VAL A 587 -5.48 20.48 23.14
N VAL A 588 -5.91 20.42 21.88
CA VAL A 588 -5.91 19.18 21.08
C VAL A 588 -4.78 19.25 20.05
N VAL A 589 -3.85 18.31 20.14
CA VAL A 589 -2.71 18.21 19.24
C VAL A 589 -3.03 17.28 18.07
N ALA A 590 -3.27 17.86 16.88
CA ALA A 590 -3.70 17.14 15.67
C ALA A 590 -2.73 17.32 14.48
N ILE A 591 -1.42 17.37 14.76
CA ILE A 591 -0.32 17.66 13.82
C ILE A 591 -0.01 16.57 12.77
N GLY A 592 -0.70 15.43 12.80
CA GLY A 592 -0.44 14.32 11.88
C GLY A 592 0.90 13.61 12.15
N THR A 593 1.55 13.10 11.09
CA THR A 593 2.77 12.27 11.22
C THR A 593 3.95 12.75 10.37
N GLN A 594 3.85 13.91 9.73
CA GLN A 594 4.81 14.31 8.70
C GLN A 594 5.88 15.29 9.18
N ASN A 595 5.75 15.85 10.38
CA ASN A 595 6.60 16.93 10.89
C ASN A 595 8.08 16.54 11.03
N ILE A 596 8.37 15.29 11.37
CA ILE A 596 9.74 14.81 11.58
C ILE A 596 10.15 13.97 10.36
N PRO A 597 10.90 14.54 9.40
CA PRO A 597 11.37 13.78 8.24
C PRO A 597 12.38 12.71 8.69
N ARG A 598 12.20 11.47 8.23
CA ARG A 598 13.12 10.38 8.54
C ARG A 598 14.33 10.48 7.62
N LEU A 599 15.48 10.89 8.16
CA LEU A 599 16.70 11.05 7.39
C LEU A 599 17.69 9.90 7.65
N PRO A 600 18.20 9.22 6.60
CA PRO A 600 19.36 8.34 6.75
C PRO A 600 20.56 9.11 7.30
N GLN A 601 21.33 8.50 8.20
CA GLN A 601 22.45 9.18 8.89
C GLN A 601 23.45 9.84 7.93
N TRP A 602 23.79 9.16 6.83
CA TRP A 602 24.71 9.67 5.81
C TRP A 602 24.19 10.94 5.12
N SER A 603 22.87 11.19 5.12
CA SER A 603 22.25 12.29 4.36
C SER A 603 22.19 13.60 5.14
N ILE A 604 22.29 13.55 6.47
CA ILE A 604 22.10 14.69 7.36
C ILE A 604 23.04 15.86 7.01
N PRO A 605 24.36 15.66 6.77
CA PRO A 605 25.27 16.76 6.44
C PRO A 605 24.98 17.44 5.09
N TYR A 606 24.25 16.76 4.20
CA TYR A 606 24.09 17.18 2.80
C TYR A 606 22.73 17.81 2.49
N ARG A 607 21.77 17.74 3.43
CA ARG A 607 20.40 18.21 3.23
C ARG A 607 20.34 19.71 2.92
N ASN A 608 19.50 20.09 1.95
CA ASN A 608 19.17 21.45 1.52
C ASN A 608 20.30 22.28 0.90
N ALA A 609 21.55 22.14 1.35
CA ALA A 609 22.68 22.87 0.79
C ALA A 609 23.31 22.21 -0.44
N HIS A 610 23.14 20.89 -0.61
CA HIS A 610 23.93 20.14 -1.59
C HIS A 610 23.09 19.23 -2.49
N ARG A 611 21.96 19.73 -3.00
CA ARG A 611 21.10 18.99 -3.95
C ARG A 611 20.54 17.66 -3.39
N VAL A 612 20.51 17.52 -2.06
CA VAL A 612 19.84 16.43 -1.34
C VAL A 612 18.61 17.00 -0.65
N TYR A 613 17.43 16.51 -1.04
CA TYR A 613 16.14 16.98 -0.55
C TYR A 613 15.37 15.82 0.06
N HIS A 614 14.71 16.04 1.19
CA HIS A 614 13.62 15.18 1.63
C HIS A 614 12.35 15.49 0.83
N SER A 615 11.42 14.54 0.72
CA SER A 615 10.15 14.76 0.03
C SER A 615 9.39 15.99 0.55
N SER A 616 9.48 16.27 1.85
CA SER A 616 8.90 17.47 2.48
C SER A 616 9.56 18.78 2.03
N ASP A 617 10.86 18.76 1.70
CA ASP A 617 11.59 19.95 1.24
C ASP A 617 11.09 20.36 -0.16
N LEU A 618 10.73 19.39 -1.00
CA LEU A 618 10.10 19.64 -2.30
C LEU A 618 8.68 20.22 -2.15
N VAL A 619 7.92 19.77 -1.14
CA VAL A 619 6.59 20.33 -0.83
C VAL A 619 6.73 21.79 -0.41
N ALA A 620 7.70 22.09 0.46
CA ALA A 620 7.98 23.45 0.92
C ALA A 620 8.42 24.39 -0.23
N GLN A 621 9.16 23.88 -1.23
CA GLN A 621 9.52 24.65 -2.43
C GLN A 621 8.31 24.97 -3.34
N GLY A 622 7.27 24.13 -3.30
CA GLY A 622 6.07 24.26 -4.11
C GLY A 622 6.20 23.69 -5.52
N LEU A 623 5.10 23.10 -6.01
CA LEU A 623 5.06 22.35 -7.26
C LEU A 623 5.54 23.14 -8.48
N ARG A 624 5.08 24.38 -8.65
CA ARG A 624 5.41 25.20 -9.83
C ARG A 624 6.91 25.50 -9.90
N THR A 625 7.55 25.73 -8.76
CA THR A 625 8.99 25.97 -8.65
C THR A 625 9.77 24.74 -9.07
N VAL A 626 9.43 23.58 -8.51
CA VAL A 626 10.09 22.30 -8.84
C VAL A 626 9.90 21.93 -10.31
N GLN A 627 8.69 22.10 -10.85
CA GLN A 627 8.40 21.85 -12.27
C GLN A 627 9.22 22.74 -13.20
N ARG A 628 9.31 24.05 -12.92
CA ARG A 628 10.08 24.98 -13.74
C ARG A 628 11.56 24.62 -13.73
N ARG A 629 12.11 24.28 -12.55
CA ARG A 629 13.49 23.80 -12.39
C ARG A 629 13.74 22.56 -13.25
N TYR A 630 12.90 21.54 -13.14
CA TYR A 630 13.06 20.27 -13.87
C TYR A 630 12.97 20.46 -15.39
N LYS A 631 12.05 21.29 -15.88
CA LYS A 631 11.95 21.61 -17.30
C LYS A 631 13.22 22.30 -17.83
N ALA A 632 13.84 23.16 -17.02
CA ALA A 632 15.04 23.90 -17.40
C ALA A 632 16.31 23.04 -17.32
N THR A 633 16.50 22.26 -16.25
CA THR A 633 17.76 21.54 -15.99
C THR A 633 17.76 20.10 -16.45
N LYS A 634 16.58 19.47 -16.62
CA LYS A 634 16.40 18.06 -16.98
C LYS A 634 17.31 17.12 -16.16
N PRO A 635 17.20 17.13 -14.81
CA PRO A 635 18.18 16.49 -13.94
C PRO A 635 18.12 14.96 -14.01
N ARG A 636 19.24 14.31 -13.68
CA ARG A 636 19.33 12.90 -13.27
C ARG A 636 19.04 12.81 -11.78
N VAL A 637 18.01 12.06 -11.42
CA VAL A 637 17.47 12.07 -10.05
C VAL A 637 17.62 10.68 -9.42
N LEU A 638 18.19 10.61 -8.22
CA LEU A 638 18.18 9.40 -7.39
C LEU A 638 17.11 9.52 -6.31
N ILE A 639 16.14 8.62 -6.32
CA ILE A 639 15.07 8.57 -5.31
C ILE A 639 15.34 7.43 -4.35
N VAL A 640 15.49 7.74 -3.06
CA VAL A 640 15.76 6.75 -2.00
C VAL A 640 14.49 6.48 -1.22
N GLY A 641 13.97 5.25 -1.30
CA GLY A 641 12.77 4.84 -0.57
C GLY A 641 11.99 3.74 -1.29
N GLY A 642 11.29 2.89 -0.53
CA GLY A 642 10.48 1.78 -1.07
C GLY A 642 8.99 1.88 -0.78
N GLY A 643 8.51 3.05 -0.34
CA GLY A 643 7.11 3.32 -0.04
C GLY A 643 6.38 4.08 -1.15
N LEU A 644 5.08 4.28 -0.99
CA LEU A 644 4.23 4.90 -2.01
C LEU A 644 4.74 6.27 -2.51
N THR A 645 5.23 7.12 -1.60
CA THR A 645 5.83 8.42 -1.95
C THR A 645 6.99 8.31 -2.94
N SER A 646 7.80 7.26 -2.84
CA SER A 646 8.94 7.06 -3.75
C SER A 646 8.49 6.79 -5.19
N VAL A 647 7.50 5.92 -5.37
CA VAL A 647 6.93 5.60 -6.70
C VAL A 647 6.21 6.80 -7.31
N HIS A 648 5.48 7.55 -6.47
CA HIS A 648 4.83 8.79 -6.89
C HIS A 648 5.84 9.86 -7.32
N LEU A 649 6.92 10.06 -6.55
CA LEU A 649 7.99 10.99 -6.93
C LEU A 649 8.78 10.52 -8.14
N THR A 650 8.94 9.21 -8.35
CA THR A 650 9.51 8.68 -9.60
C THR A 650 8.67 9.09 -10.79
N LYS A 651 7.36 8.81 -10.73
CA LYS A 651 6.41 9.20 -11.78
C LYS A 651 6.45 10.72 -12.00
N GLN A 652 6.39 11.52 -10.94
CA GLN A 652 6.39 12.97 -11.08
C GLN A 652 7.70 13.54 -11.60
N SER A 653 8.84 13.03 -11.15
CA SER A 653 10.14 13.47 -11.64
C SER A 653 10.26 13.28 -13.15
N LEU A 654 9.81 12.14 -13.67
CA LEU A 654 9.73 11.87 -15.10
C LEU A 654 8.79 12.85 -15.82
N GLN A 655 7.58 13.07 -15.28
CA GLN A 655 6.62 14.02 -15.87
C GLN A 655 7.08 15.47 -15.84
N TRP A 656 7.85 15.86 -14.83
CA TRP A 656 8.41 17.21 -14.71
C TRP A 656 9.56 17.45 -15.69
N GLY A 657 10.13 16.39 -16.27
CA GLY A 657 11.16 16.47 -17.30
C GLY A 657 12.54 15.98 -16.89
N ALA A 658 12.67 15.19 -15.81
CA ALA A 658 13.94 14.55 -15.44
C ALA A 658 14.47 13.70 -16.62
N ARG A 659 15.79 13.81 -16.88
CA ARG A 659 16.44 13.04 -17.95
C ARG A 659 16.46 11.55 -17.63
N HIS A 660 16.71 11.22 -16.37
CA HIS A 660 16.71 9.85 -15.89
C HIS A 660 16.36 9.82 -14.40
N VAL A 661 15.61 8.81 -13.96
CA VAL A 661 15.28 8.59 -12.54
C VAL A 661 15.73 7.20 -12.11
N THR A 662 16.58 7.13 -11.10
CA THR A 662 16.96 5.87 -10.46
C THR A 662 16.24 5.74 -9.13
N LEU A 663 15.44 4.69 -8.95
CA LEU A 663 14.79 4.36 -7.68
C LEU A 663 15.67 3.38 -6.90
N LEU A 664 16.10 3.75 -5.71
CA LEU A 664 16.96 2.94 -4.83
C LEU A 664 16.16 2.40 -3.65
N THR A 665 16.18 1.07 -3.46
CA THR A 665 15.47 0.41 -2.36
C THR A 665 16.36 -0.56 -1.60
N ARG A 666 16.20 -0.58 -0.26
CA ARG A 666 16.88 -1.56 0.61
C ARG A 666 16.41 -2.99 0.38
N LYS A 667 15.13 -3.19 0.03
CA LYS A 667 14.60 -4.50 -0.34
C LYS A 667 14.89 -4.74 -1.82
N LYS A 668 15.11 -6.01 -2.21
CA LYS A 668 15.27 -6.40 -3.62
C LYS A 668 14.07 -5.99 -4.48
N ASN A 669 12.87 -6.22 -3.98
CA ASN A 669 11.61 -5.89 -4.66
C ASN A 669 10.77 -4.91 -3.82
N LEU A 670 9.98 -4.08 -4.50
CA LEU A 670 8.98 -3.24 -3.85
C LEU A 670 7.87 -4.10 -3.22
N LEU A 671 7.49 -3.80 -1.98
CA LEU A 671 6.39 -4.48 -1.29
C LEU A 671 5.06 -3.94 -1.82
N VAL A 672 4.31 -4.78 -2.53
CA VAL A 672 3.01 -4.41 -3.10
C VAL A 672 1.88 -4.77 -2.13
N GLN A 673 1.11 -3.77 -1.71
CA GLN A 673 -0.06 -3.95 -0.85
C GLN A 673 -1.20 -3.02 -1.29
N PRO A 674 -2.47 -3.44 -1.18
CA PRO A 674 -3.61 -2.59 -1.53
C PRO A 674 -3.74 -1.41 -0.54
N TYR A 675 -3.56 -1.66 0.76
CA TYR A 675 -3.79 -0.70 1.84
C TYR A 675 -2.60 -0.59 2.80
N ASP A 676 -2.59 0.45 3.65
CA ASP A 676 -1.51 0.73 4.62
C ASP A 676 -1.48 -0.23 5.82
N VAL A 677 -2.58 -0.94 6.03
CA VAL A 677 -2.74 -1.99 7.06
C VAL A 677 -3.34 -3.24 6.39
N PRO A 678 -3.19 -4.43 7.01
CA PRO A 678 -3.81 -5.66 6.52
C PRO A 678 -5.33 -5.52 6.42
N LEU A 679 -5.94 -6.31 5.53
CA LEU A 679 -7.37 -6.20 5.20
C LEU A 679 -8.27 -6.46 6.42
N GLU A 680 -7.80 -7.26 7.37
CA GLU A 680 -8.45 -7.59 8.63
C GLU A 680 -8.70 -6.34 9.49
N TRP A 681 -7.80 -5.34 9.42
CA TRP A 681 -7.97 -4.06 10.12
C TRP A 681 -8.99 -3.13 9.46
N LEU A 682 -9.27 -3.33 8.17
CA LEU A 682 -10.25 -2.55 7.42
C LEU A 682 -11.62 -3.22 7.40
N SER A 683 -11.66 -4.55 7.49
CA SER A 683 -12.88 -5.36 7.45
C SER A 683 -13.94 -4.89 8.45
N PRO A 684 -15.22 -4.73 8.05
CA PRO A 684 -16.31 -4.51 9.00
C PRO A 684 -16.48 -5.64 10.01
N THR A 685 -16.12 -6.88 9.65
CA THR A 685 -16.36 -8.07 10.48
C THR A 685 -15.16 -8.47 11.33
N LEU A 686 -13.93 -8.28 10.83
CA LEU A 686 -12.71 -8.72 11.52
C LEU A 686 -12.05 -7.62 12.35
N ARG A 687 -12.34 -6.35 12.08
CA ARG A 687 -11.68 -5.23 12.74
C ARG A 687 -11.83 -5.27 14.25
N ASP A 688 -13.01 -5.59 14.76
CA ASP A 688 -13.23 -5.60 16.21
C ASP A 688 -12.42 -6.71 16.89
N LYS A 689 -12.26 -7.85 16.22
CA LYS A 689 -11.34 -8.91 16.66
C LYS A 689 -9.88 -8.43 16.67
N MET A 690 -9.44 -7.73 15.62
CA MET A 690 -8.08 -7.18 15.54
C MET A 690 -7.83 -6.14 16.64
N ARG A 691 -8.83 -5.29 16.93
CA ARG A 691 -8.78 -4.31 18.03
C ARG A 691 -8.72 -5.01 19.38
N ALA A 692 -9.57 -6.01 19.61
CA ALA A 692 -9.59 -6.77 20.86
C ALA A 692 -8.23 -7.45 21.13
N ASP A 693 -7.65 -8.11 20.13
CA ASP A 693 -6.31 -8.71 20.25
C ASP A 693 -5.21 -7.66 20.53
N PHE A 694 -5.29 -6.49 19.90
CA PHE A 694 -4.37 -5.40 20.16
C PHE A 694 -4.49 -4.84 21.58
N PHE A 695 -5.71 -4.70 22.10
CA PHE A 695 -5.98 -4.17 23.43
C PHE A 695 -5.77 -5.18 24.55
N ALA A 696 -5.86 -6.49 24.27
CA ALA A 696 -5.59 -7.56 25.23
C ALA A 696 -4.15 -7.50 25.78
N ASP A 697 -3.18 -7.06 24.97
CA ASP A 697 -1.82 -6.84 25.44
C ASP A 697 -1.71 -5.54 26.23
N MET A 698 -1.33 -5.61 27.50
CA MET A 698 -1.13 -4.42 28.34
C MET A 698 0.27 -3.82 28.19
N ASN A 699 1.22 -4.52 27.56
CA ASN A 699 2.60 -4.06 27.41
C ASN A 699 2.73 -3.08 26.20
N PRO A 700 3.15 -1.81 26.42
CA PRO A 700 3.32 -0.83 25.36
C PRO A 700 4.33 -1.22 24.27
N LEU A 701 5.41 -1.92 24.62
CA LEU A 701 6.41 -2.39 23.65
C LEU A 701 5.82 -3.45 22.72
N THR A 702 5.02 -4.38 23.26
CA THR A 702 4.32 -5.38 22.45
C THR A 702 3.32 -4.72 21.50
N ARG A 703 2.53 -3.75 21.99
CA ARG A 703 1.63 -2.95 21.15
C ARG A 703 2.39 -2.21 20.04
N LEU A 704 3.54 -1.62 20.35
CA LEU A 704 4.38 -0.97 19.35
C LEU A 704 4.86 -1.94 18.26
N HIS A 705 5.30 -3.15 18.65
CA HIS A 705 5.66 -4.18 17.69
C HIS A 705 4.48 -4.58 16.80
N LYS A 706 3.29 -4.78 17.37
CA LYS A 706 2.05 -5.04 16.60
C LYS A 706 1.74 -3.92 15.60
N ILE A 707 1.96 -2.65 15.97
CA ILE A 707 1.78 -1.50 15.06
C ILE A 707 2.78 -1.54 13.91
N LYS A 708 4.06 -1.77 14.21
CA LYS A 708 5.12 -1.85 13.19
C LYS A 708 4.91 -3.03 12.25
N ASP A 709 4.54 -4.19 12.79
CA ASP A 709 4.29 -5.40 12.02
C ASP A 709 3.07 -5.26 11.11
N ALA A 710 1.95 -4.73 11.61
CA ALA A 710 0.78 -4.47 10.78
C ALA A 710 1.12 -3.56 9.58
N ARG A 711 1.89 -2.49 9.80
CA ARG A 711 2.23 -1.55 8.71
C ARG A 711 3.29 -2.08 7.74
N ARG A 712 4.08 -3.10 8.10
CA ARG A 712 5.14 -3.76 7.28
C ARG A 712 6.16 -2.81 6.60
N GLY A 713 6.27 -1.57 7.07
CA GLY A 713 7.13 -0.53 6.51
C GLY A 713 6.58 0.09 5.22
N GLY A 714 7.47 0.61 4.37
CA GLY A 714 7.08 1.22 3.09
C GLY A 714 6.52 0.17 2.12
N SER A 715 5.30 0.40 1.65
CA SER A 715 4.63 -0.39 0.61
C SER A 715 4.03 0.50 -0.47
N VAL A 716 3.76 -0.10 -1.63
CA VAL A 716 3.25 0.57 -2.83
C VAL A 716 1.96 -0.11 -3.31
N THR A 717 1.08 0.62 -3.97
CA THR A 717 -0.11 0.02 -4.59
C THR A 717 0.20 -0.43 -6.01
N ARG A 718 -0.51 -1.46 -6.49
CA ARG A 718 -0.40 -1.89 -7.90
C ARG A 718 -0.78 -0.77 -8.87
N ALA A 719 -1.80 0.01 -8.53
CA ALA A 719 -2.25 1.15 -9.34
C ALA A 719 -1.14 2.21 -9.50
N ALA A 720 -0.44 2.58 -8.42
CA ALA A 720 0.66 3.54 -8.48
C ALA A 720 1.83 3.02 -9.33
N LEU A 721 2.17 1.73 -9.20
CA LEU A 721 3.19 1.10 -10.04
C LEU A 721 2.80 1.13 -11.52
N ASN A 722 1.56 0.78 -11.86
CA ASN A 722 1.09 0.81 -13.24
C ASN A 722 1.15 2.23 -13.83
N GLN A 723 0.78 3.26 -13.05
CA GLN A 723 0.89 4.67 -13.48
C GLN A 723 2.33 5.13 -13.67
N MET A 724 3.28 4.61 -12.89
CA MET A 724 4.71 4.91 -13.06
C MET A 724 5.25 4.20 -14.31
N TYR A 725 4.95 2.90 -14.48
CA TYR A 725 5.41 2.12 -15.62
C TYR A 725 4.77 2.52 -16.95
N SER A 726 3.63 3.21 -16.95
CA SER A 726 3.04 3.72 -18.20
C SER A 726 3.86 4.85 -18.83
N ILE A 727 4.81 5.46 -18.10
CA ILE A 727 5.70 6.52 -18.60
C ILE A 727 7.20 6.15 -18.50
N ALA A 728 7.54 5.18 -17.64
CA ALA A 728 8.89 4.69 -17.48
C ALA A 728 9.28 3.74 -18.61
N ASN A 729 10.54 3.82 -19.04
CA ASN A 729 11.16 2.92 -20.01
C ASN A 729 12.63 2.70 -19.63
N PRO A 730 13.33 1.72 -20.23
CA PRO A 730 14.72 1.42 -19.87
C PRO A 730 15.70 2.59 -20.05
N ASN A 731 15.38 3.61 -20.85
CA ASN A 731 16.26 4.75 -21.10
C ASN A 731 16.11 5.84 -20.03
N ASN A 732 14.94 5.99 -19.43
CA ASN A 732 14.64 7.07 -18.48
C ASN A 732 14.47 6.60 -17.02
N PHE A 733 14.40 5.29 -16.77
CA PHE A 733 14.14 4.76 -15.43
C PHE A 733 14.92 3.48 -15.15
N ASN A 734 15.43 3.36 -13.92
CA ASN A 734 15.96 2.12 -13.39
C ASN A 734 15.56 1.93 -11.92
N HIS A 735 15.30 0.68 -11.52
CA HIS A 735 15.09 0.29 -10.13
C HIS A 735 16.28 -0.53 -9.62
N LEU A 736 16.98 0.00 -8.62
CA LEU A 736 18.08 -0.67 -7.94
C LEU A 736 17.60 -1.14 -6.56
N GLY A 737 17.25 -2.42 -6.48
CA GLY A 737 16.94 -3.09 -5.23
C GLY A 737 18.18 -3.64 -4.52
N ASP A 738 18.01 -3.97 -3.24
CA ASP A 738 19.05 -4.58 -2.39
C ASP A 738 20.33 -3.74 -2.30
N ALA A 739 20.16 -2.41 -2.23
CA ALA A 739 21.27 -1.48 -2.24
C ALA A 739 21.09 -0.34 -1.24
N THR A 740 22.21 0.13 -0.71
CA THR A 740 22.30 1.29 0.19
C THR A 740 23.42 2.21 -0.27
N ILE A 741 23.34 3.49 0.08
CA ILE A 741 24.40 4.46 -0.20
C ILE A 741 25.47 4.31 0.87
N GLN A 742 26.72 4.10 0.46
CA GLN A 742 27.87 4.00 1.35
C GLN A 742 28.70 5.28 1.38
N HIS A 743 28.89 5.92 0.22
CA HIS A 743 29.72 7.11 0.09
C HIS A 743 29.11 8.11 -0.90
N LEU A 744 29.33 9.39 -0.63
CA LEU A 744 28.91 10.51 -1.45
C LEU A 744 30.10 11.44 -1.67
N GLU A 745 30.38 11.73 -2.93
CA GLU A 745 31.36 12.74 -3.36
C GLU A 745 30.61 13.84 -4.09
N GLN A 746 30.90 15.08 -3.74
CA GLN A 746 30.24 16.24 -4.35
C GLN A 746 31.17 16.94 -5.31
N PHE A 747 30.63 17.29 -6.45
CA PHE A 747 31.24 18.12 -7.47
C PHE A 747 30.35 19.36 -7.70
N ASP A 748 30.86 20.37 -8.39
CA ASP A 748 30.14 21.63 -8.60
C ASP A 748 28.81 21.45 -9.35
N ASP A 749 28.79 20.51 -10.30
CA ASP A 749 27.67 20.26 -11.20
C ASP A 749 26.84 19.00 -10.84
N HIS A 750 27.44 17.99 -10.20
CA HIS A 750 26.80 16.71 -9.88
C HIS A 750 27.28 16.09 -8.55
N ILE A 751 26.59 15.04 -8.12
CA ILE A 751 26.93 14.20 -6.98
C ILE A 751 27.28 12.82 -7.51
N ARG A 752 28.40 12.27 -7.05
CA ARG A 752 28.77 10.87 -7.26
C ARG A 752 28.40 10.04 -6.04
N VAL A 753 27.59 9.00 -6.27
CA VAL A 753 27.08 8.11 -5.23
C VAL A 753 27.67 6.73 -5.41
N LYS A 754 28.31 6.21 -4.36
CA LYS A 754 28.78 4.82 -4.33
C LYS A 754 27.82 3.97 -3.50
N LEU A 755 27.29 2.92 -4.14
CA LEU A 755 26.34 1.99 -3.54
C LEU A 755 27.05 0.80 -2.90
N SER A 756 26.37 0.12 -1.97
CA SER A 756 26.85 -1.11 -1.31
C SER A 756 27.08 -2.27 -2.27
N THR A 757 26.50 -2.23 -3.47
CA THR A 757 26.71 -3.20 -4.54
C THR A 757 28.00 -2.95 -5.33
N GLY A 758 28.74 -1.87 -5.03
CA GLY A 758 29.90 -1.42 -5.79
C GLY A 758 29.56 -0.53 -6.99
N ILE A 759 28.29 -0.41 -7.36
CA ILE A 759 27.82 0.48 -8.44
C ILE A 759 28.07 1.93 -8.03
N THR A 760 28.60 2.72 -8.97
CA THR A 760 28.78 4.17 -8.82
C THR A 760 27.87 4.90 -9.79
N LEU A 761 27.17 5.93 -9.31
CA LEU A 761 26.20 6.72 -10.07
C LEU A 761 26.53 8.20 -9.99
N ASP A 762 26.58 8.88 -11.14
CA ASP A 762 26.64 10.33 -11.20
C ASP A 762 25.22 10.87 -11.40
N ILE A 763 24.78 11.72 -10.48
CA ILE A 763 23.41 12.24 -10.40
C ILE A 763 23.41 13.72 -10.08
N ASP A 764 22.34 14.43 -10.41
CA ASP A 764 22.28 15.88 -10.22
C ASP A 764 21.47 16.25 -8.96
N GLU A 765 20.60 15.35 -8.49
CA GLU A 765 19.75 15.54 -7.30
C GLU A 765 19.43 14.20 -6.60
N ILE A 766 19.41 14.20 -5.26
CA ILE A 766 18.92 13.07 -4.44
C ILE A 766 17.62 13.47 -3.76
N ILE A 767 16.59 12.63 -3.89
CA ILE A 767 15.31 12.78 -3.20
C ILE A 767 15.15 11.65 -2.18
N LEU A 768 15.06 12.02 -0.90
CA LEU A 768 14.77 11.11 0.20
C LEU A 768 13.26 10.95 0.36
N ALA A 769 12.72 9.85 -0.15
CA ALA A 769 11.34 9.42 0.06
C ALA A 769 11.26 8.39 1.22
N THR A 770 11.96 8.69 2.31
CA THR A 770 12.23 7.80 3.44
C THR A 770 11.16 7.84 4.54
N GLY A 771 10.13 8.67 4.34
CA GLY A 771 8.97 8.81 5.22
C GLY A 771 9.26 9.75 6.39
N SER A 772 8.42 9.68 7.41
CA SER A 772 8.51 10.51 8.60
C SER A 772 8.42 9.66 9.86
N ASP A 773 9.00 10.16 10.94
CA ASP A 773 8.93 9.57 12.27
C ASP A 773 7.84 10.24 13.12
N VAL A 774 7.32 9.49 14.08
CA VAL A 774 6.43 10.00 15.12
C VAL A 774 7.19 9.85 16.42
N ASN A 775 7.74 10.95 16.92
CA ASN A 775 8.56 10.94 18.12
C ASN A 775 8.34 12.21 18.93
N ILE A 776 7.65 12.07 20.05
CA ILE A 776 7.26 13.20 20.91
C ILE A 776 8.47 13.91 21.51
N LYS A 777 9.61 13.22 21.65
CA LYS A 777 10.85 13.81 22.17
C LYS A 777 11.57 14.71 21.16
N GLN A 778 11.31 14.50 19.86
CA GLN A 778 11.93 15.26 18.77
C GLN A 778 11.04 16.38 18.25
N GLU A 779 9.74 16.33 18.56
CA GLU A 779 8.76 17.33 18.13
C GLU A 779 8.80 18.58 19.04
N PRO A 780 9.15 19.76 18.51
CA PRO A 780 9.29 20.99 19.30
C PRO A 780 8.04 21.37 20.08
N LEU A 781 6.85 21.06 19.54
CA LEU A 781 5.56 21.39 20.15
C LEU A 781 5.43 20.88 21.59
N PHE A 782 6.01 19.71 21.89
CA PHE A 782 5.92 19.07 23.19
C PHE A 782 7.09 19.37 24.13
N LYS A 783 8.10 20.14 23.68
CA LYS A 783 9.37 20.34 24.41
C LYS A 783 9.16 20.76 25.87
N GLU A 784 8.21 21.65 26.12
CA GLU A 784 7.92 22.16 27.47
C GLU A 784 6.95 21.28 28.26
N LEU A 785 6.27 20.32 27.62
CA LEU A 785 5.43 19.32 28.28
C LEU A 785 6.25 18.12 28.78
N LEU A 786 7.34 17.76 28.09
CA LEU A 786 8.17 16.59 28.41
C LEU A 786 8.66 16.53 29.88
N PRO A 787 9.13 17.64 30.51
CA PRO A 787 9.60 17.61 31.89
C PRO A 787 8.52 17.26 32.92
N HIS A 788 7.23 17.33 32.55
CA HIS A 788 6.11 17.08 33.46
C HIS A 788 5.68 15.60 33.55
N GLY A 789 6.56 14.67 33.16
CA GLY A 789 6.33 13.23 33.36
C GLY A 789 5.71 12.51 32.17
N VAL A 790 5.89 13.03 30.94
CA VAL A 790 5.47 12.35 29.72
C VAL A 790 6.23 11.03 29.55
N LYS A 791 5.53 9.91 29.71
CA LYS A 791 6.09 8.57 29.49
C LYS A 791 6.05 8.23 28.00
N THR A 792 7.08 7.54 27.51
CA THR A 792 7.20 7.20 26.08
C THR A 792 7.69 5.78 25.86
N THR A 793 7.24 5.15 24.78
CA THR A 793 7.80 3.90 24.24
C THR A 793 8.34 4.16 22.84
N GLU A 794 9.67 4.12 22.68
CA GLU A 794 10.39 4.43 21.44
C GLU A 794 9.90 5.69 20.70
N GLY A 795 9.60 6.75 21.46
CA GLY A 795 9.16 8.04 20.92
C GLY A 795 7.64 8.24 20.87
N LEU A 796 6.83 7.19 20.96
CA LEU A 796 5.37 7.34 21.09
C LEU A 796 4.97 7.60 22.55
N PRO A 797 4.09 8.56 22.84
CA PRO A 797 3.63 8.83 24.20
C PRO A 797 2.68 7.74 24.71
N LEU A 798 2.80 7.42 26.00
CA LEU A 798 1.76 6.66 26.71
C LEU A 798 0.68 7.66 27.13
N ILE A 799 -0.38 7.71 26.35
CA ILE A 799 -1.58 8.50 26.64
C ILE A 799 -2.63 7.65 27.35
N ASP A 800 -3.53 8.30 28.06
CA ASP A 800 -4.60 7.62 28.78
C ASP A 800 -5.81 7.28 27.89
N ASP A 801 -6.87 6.82 28.54
CA ASP A 801 -8.08 6.34 27.90
C ASP A 801 -8.88 7.46 27.22
N ASP A 802 -8.68 8.71 27.65
CA ASP A 802 -9.27 9.94 27.13
C ASP A 802 -8.34 10.65 26.11
N LEU A 803 -7.26 9.99 25.71
CA LEU A 803 -6.19 10.54 24.86
C LEU A 803 -5.44 11.73 25.45
N ARG A 804 -5.46 11.92 26.77
CA ARG A 804 -4.63 12.94 27.43
C ARG A 804 -3.17 12.51 27.41
N LEU A 805 -2.31 13.47 27.12
CA LEU A 805 -0.86 13.26 27.16
C LEU A 805 -0.37 12.91 28.57
N ILE A 806 -0.95 13.58 29.56
CA ILE A 806 -0.74 13.35 30.99
C ILE A 806 -2.14 13.37 31.64
N PRO A 807 -2.53 12.39 32.48
CA PRO A 807 -3.89 12.29 33.01
C PRO A 807 -4.41 13.55 33.73
N SER A 808 -3.50 14.29 34.38
CA SER A 808 -3.78 15.52 35.12
C SER A 808 -3.74 16.80 34.26
N MET A 809 -3.62 16.68 32.93
CA MET A 809 -3.51 17.80 32.01
C MET A 809 -4.58 17.71 30.91
N ASN A 810 -5.19 18.84 30.56
CA ASN A 810 -6.11 18.98 29.44
C ASN A 810 -5.37 19.18 28.10
N VAL A 811 -4.32 18.39 27.86
CA VAL A 811 -3.62 18.33 26.57
C VAL A 811 -3.88 16.98 25.94
N PHE A 812 -4.65 16.97 24.86
CA PHE A 812 -5.11 15.78 24.16
C PHE A 812 -4.29 15.55 22.89
N VAL A 813 -4.10 14.29 22.51
CA VAL A 813 -3.27 13.93 21.35
C VAL A 813 -4.03 13.03 20.40
N MET A 814 -4.06 13.40 19.12
CA MET A 814 -4.72 12.61 18.07
C MET A 814 -3.74 12.13 17.01
N GLY A 815 -4.18 11.17 16.20
CA GLY A 815 -3.43 10.71 15.04
C GLY A 815 -2.31 9.73 15.38
N GLY A 816 -1.19 9.80 14.65
CA GLY A 816 -0.09 8.85 14.83
C GLY A 816 0.54 8.87 16.23
N TYR A 817 0.51 9.99 16.93
CA TYR A 817 0.98 10.06 18.32
C TYR A 817 0.08 9.30 19.30
N ALA A 818 -1.18 9.04 18.93
CA ALA A 818 -2.11 8.21 19.69
C ALA A 818 -2.04 6.71 19.34
N ALA A 819 -1.05 6.27 18.55
CA ALA A 819 -1.02 4.90 18.02
C ALA A 819 -0.97 3.80 19.08
N LEU A 820 -0.33 4.02 20.23
CA LEU A 820 -0.33 3.02 21.33
C LEU A 820 -1.72 2.79 21.93
N ARG A 821 -2.64 3.76 21.78
CA ARG A 821 -4.03 3.70 22.23
C ARG A 821 -5.03 3.42 21.11
N HIS A 822 -4.75 3.78 19.86
CA HIS A 822 -5.68 3.58 18.74
C HIS A 822 -5.29 2.43 17.81
N GLY A 823 -4.09 1.88 17.94
CA GLY A 823 -3.59 0.81 17.10
C GLY A 823 -3.02 1.30 15.75
N PRO A 824 -2.79 0.38 14.80
CA PRO A 824 -2.04 0.65 13.57
C PRO A 824 -2.69 1.68 12.63
N THR A 825 -4.00 1.88 12.75
CA THR A 825 -4.78 2.82 11.93
C THR A 825 -4.75 4.25 12.45
N ALA A 826 -4.19 4.52 13.62
CA ALA A 826 -4.21 5.83 14.27
C ALA A 826 -3.71 6.98 13.37
N GLY A 827 -2.71 6.72 12.52
CA GLY A 827 -2.14 7.72 11.63
C GLY A 827 -2.89 7.94 10.30
N ASN A 828 -4.03 7.29 10.09
CA ASN A 828 -4.82 7.41 8.85
C ASN A 828 -6.24 7.97 9.13
N LEU A 829 -7.03 8.16 8.07
CA LEU A 829 -8.39 8.71 8.15
C LEU A 829 -9.36 7.90 9.04
N MET A 830 -9.12 6.60 9.19
CA MET A 830 -9.91 5.76 10.09
C MET A 830 -9.56 6.03 11.55
N GLY A 831 -8.26 6.18 11.86
CA GLY A 831 -7.79 6.63 13.16
C GLY A 831 -8.26 8.05 13.49
N ALA A 832 -8.32 8.93 12.48
CA ALA A 832 -8.86 10.27 12.61
C ALA A 832 -10.30 10.25 13.15
N ARG A 833 -11.20 9.49 12.51
CA ARG A 833 -12.60 9.36 12.92
C ARG A 833 -12.74 8.68 14.29
N ALA A 834 -11.95 7.64 14.55
CA ALA A 834 -11.98 6.94 15.84
C ALA A 834 -11.56 7.86 17.00
N GLY A 835 -10.48 8.63 16.84
CA GLY A 835 -10.04 9.60 17.84
C GLY A 835 -11.00 10.78 18.00
N ALA A 836 -11.59 11.25 16.90
CA ALA A 836 -12.59 12.31 16.91
C ALA A 836 -13.82 11.90 17.73
N ASN A 837 -14.33 10.68 17.53
CA ASN A 837 -15.46 10.18 18.30
C ASN A 837 -15.14 10.13 19.79
N LEU A 838 -13.99 9.57 20.17
CA LEU A 838 -13.58 9.47 21.58
C LEU A 838 -13.44 10.85 22.25
N LEU A 839 -12.75 11.79 21.61
CA LEU A 839 -12.57 13.13 22.18
C LEU A 839 -13.85 13.97 22.16
N SER A 840 -14.71 13.80 21.16
CA SER A 840 -15.97 14.54 21.13
C SER A 840 -16.85 14.23 22.34
N GLU A 841 -16.86 12.99 22.83
CA GLU A 841 -17.63 12.63 24.03
C GLU A 841 -17.14 13.37 25.28
N LEU A 842 -15.82 13.56 25.39
CA LEU A 842 -15.20 14.24 26.52
C LEU A 842 -15.38 15.77 26.44
N LEU A 843 -15.18 16.35 25.24
CA LEU A 843 -15.09 17.79 25.06
C LEU A 843 -16.44 18.47 24.83
N VAL A 844 -17.49 17.73 24.47
CA VAL A 844 -18.85 18.30 24.26
C VAL A 844 -19.42 18.86 25.56
N GLY A 845 -19.19 18.22 26.70
CA GLY A 845 -19.73 18.65 28.00
C GLY A 845 -19.33 20.08 28.37
N ASP A 846 -18.14 20.53 27.96
CA ASP A 846 -17.65 21.89 28.21
C ASP A 846 -18.08 22.91 27.13
N LEU A 847 -18.71 22.45 26.05
CA LEU A 847 -19.17 23.28 24.91
C LEU A 847 -20.69 23.46 24.88
N THR A 848 -21.41 22.85 25.82
CA THR A 848 -22.88 22.88 25.95
C THR A 848 -23.32 23.40 27.32
N THR A 849 -24.40 24.19 27.36
CA THR A 849 -24.96 24.73 28.61
C THR A 849 -25.63 23.61 29.45
N ILE A 850 -25.75 23.80 30.77
CA ILE A 850 -26.37 22.81 31.70
C ILE A 850 -27.77 22.35 31.23
N GLU A 851 -28.64 23.26 30.78
CA GLU A 851 -29.98 22.92 30.23
C GLU A 851 -29.92 22.02 28.98
N GLN A 852 -28.84 22.12 28.18
CA GLN A 852 -28.64 21.30 26.98
C GLN A 852 -28.04 19.93 27.34
N LEU A 853 -27.21 19.86 28.38
CA LEU A 853 -26.77 18.58 28.95
C LEU A 853 -27.96 17.80 29.49
N GLU A 854 -28.86 18.43 30.26
CA GLU A 854 -30.04 17.75 30.81
C GLU A 854 -30.92 17.15 29.71
N THR A 855 -31.21 17.90 28.64
CA THR A 855 -31.98 17.38 27.49
C THR A 855 -31.25 16.25 26.75
N HIS A 856 -29.92 16.33 26.64
CA HIS A 856 -29.09 15.28 26.06
C HIS A 856 -29.04 14.01 26.94
N HIS A 857 -28.98 14.16 28.27
CA HIS A 857 -29.04 13.05 29.24
C HIS A 857 -30.42 12.39 29.25
N HIS A 858 -31.50 13.17 29.22
CA HIS A 858 -32.86 12.64 29.12
C HIS A 858 -33.07 11.80 27.85
N MET A 859 -32.53 12.24 26.71
CA MET A 859 -32.56 11.46 25.46
C MET A 859 -31.71 10.18 25.55
N ARG A 860 -30.53 10.24 26.16
CA ARG A 860 -29.67 9.05 26.39
C ARG A 860 -30.28 8.03 27.36
N PHE A 861 -31.01 8.51 28.38
CA PHE A 861 -31.81 7.69 29.27
C PHE A 861 -32.94 6.98 28.51
N LEU A 862 -33.68 7.71 27.66
CA LEU A 862 -34.74 7.13 26.82
C LEU A 862 -34.20 6.10 25.80
N CYS A 863 -32.94 6.27 25.37
CA CYS A 863 -32.23 5.33 24.49
C CYS A 863 -31.45 4.22 25.24
N GLY A 864 -31.58 4.12 26.58
CA GLY A 864 -31.00 3.04 27.39
C GLY A 864 -29.47 3.07 27.54
N LYS A 865 -28.84 4.24 27.39
CA LYS A 865 -27.38 4.39 27.40
C LYS A 865 -26.80 4.97 28.68
N GLU A 866 -27.63 5.51 29.56
CA GLU A 866 -27.24 6.05 30.87
C GLU A 866 -28.22 5.55 31.93
N ASN A 867 -27.71 5.33 33.14
CA ASN A 867 -28.52 4.89 34.27
C ASN A 867 -29.00 6.12 35.05
N MET A 868 -30.30 6.22 35.29
CA MET A 868 -30.93 7.36 35.99
C MET A 868 -30.34 7.64 37.38
N TYR A 869 -29.75 6.62 38.02
CA TYR A 869 -29.15 6.73 39.35
C TYR A 869 -27.81 7.47 39.38
N GLU A 870 -27.10 7.62 38.25
CA GLU A 870 -25.85 8.40 38.20
C GLU A 870 -26.11 9.92 38.18
N LEU A 871 -27.35 10.35 37.88
CA LEU A 871 -27.78 11.75 37.84
C LEU A 871 -28.23 12.29 39.21
N LEU A 872 -28.36 11.41 40.20
CA LEU A 872 -28.86 11.69 41.55
C LEU A 872 -27.75 11.66 42.63
N GLN A 873 -26.48 11.52 42.22
CA GLN A 873 -25.30 11.70 43.07
C GLN A 873 -24.62 13.03 42.75
#